data_AF-A0A7C4GT02-F1
#
_entry.id   AF-A0A7C4GT02-F1
#
_cell.length_a   1.000
_cell.length_b   1.000
_cell.length_c   1.000
_cell.angle_alpha   90.00
_cell.angle_beta   90.00
_cell.angle_gamma   90.00
#
_symmetry.space_group_name_H-M   'P 1'
#
loop_
_entity.id
_entity.type
_entity.pdbx_description
1 polymer ?
#
loop_
_entity_poly.entity_id
_entity_poly.type
_entity_poly.pdbx_seq_one_letter_code
_entity_poly.pdbx_strand_id
1 'polypeptide(L)'
;MKRLLTLIIITILVMPKIIFTLPDEQKIKVSEIVTYVAEVNPLTGNYTIEYKSTITLKNDGAPVGYRFKQRLFKVDASTLELPKEARFIGYSGEFCIVEWSVQANPGIAVFETRGKPLWTPLSIDVDMTVDGMEPAYSSVYGIFFVEAKEDSVVEWRIRLINNNPILMDSMTNISSKPPVFVSISITLPEKYFKDIVYDPPVNMTSFLEKDTVSWIFILKKDVEIKVKAIVRSFDDWGTIPLTPISVSFSPMEDSVRSSILSQLKSLNMSMSMMEMILLPLGNFTSFIDIMNSMLGNLSYALETTGNQTIMISDLLKTIGSQLGYAASQLSDAISIFSKAMEDISKVDFQRIRQVLESYRETAPAVLNSTLRVIAEAENDLLEIRGLLMDLRNSLTDPDQIELVDNAIARIDNLYNGLKNFENQLRTAGSQIDLLFNSIESFINMLEEYQSKALGISSGLSAGVSALSQVSSALSEVSSALRLIGEANIMMGGNITSIMPILENASSNLNSVKEGLEKNMTSLKRAYDELSTFLRLINYSENRMRLMAPDAGYDDTLLFRPILSEYDGLTRLEELLFENETRIGVRTIKVFYKGGFQGLMLNDSRVVEGLQELGIEVSGDVITISQFRFHNGGNILTLWNGQEFSLLFSNNSQVVVEVDCSISEDLGERSEALSYSIIQPTLGKGLNIVVKPGEETLPLKTGLNIVMILLIVASIVAIIVLVYAFRRKREVIVI
;
A
#
# COMPACT_ATOMS: atom_id res chain seq x y z
N MET A 1 -81.90 -1.98 -17.70
CA MET A 1 -80.53 -1.79 -17.15
C MET A 1 -79.66 -3.04 -17.20
N LYS A 2 -80.08 -4.23 -16.72
CA LYS A 2 -79.26 -5.46 -16.83
C LYS A 2 -78.90 -5.86 -18.27
N ARG A 3 -79.83 -5.70 -19.24
CA ARG A 3 -79.54 -5.99 -20.67
C ARG A 3 -78.59 -4.99 -21.34
N LEU A 4 -78.50 -3.75 -20.84
CA LEU A 4 -77.57 -2.73 -21.37
C LEU A 4 -76.15 -2.97 -20.83
N LEU A 5 -76.04 -3.41 -19.57
CA LEU A 5 -74.75 -3.79 -18.97
C LEU A 5 -74.20 -5.08 -19.61
N THR A 6 -75.06 -6.06 -19.91
CA THR A 6 -74.66 -7.27 -20.65
C THR A 6 -74.26 -6.94 -22.09
N LEU A 7 -74.90 -5.97 -22.75
CA LEU A 7 -74.49 -5.53 -24.08
C LEU A 7 -73.14 -4.82 -24.04
N ILE A 8 -72.89 -3.91 -23.08
CA ILE A 8 -71.59 -3.23 -22.94
C ILE A 8 -70.47 -4.22 -22.56
N ILE A 9 -70.75 -5.21 -21.72
CA ILE A 9 -69.78 -6.28 -21.38
C ILE A 9 -69.50 -7.16 -22.59
N ILE A 10 -70.51 -7.50 -23.42
CA ILE A 10 -70.31 -8.25 -24.67
C ILE A 10 -69.60 -7.40 -25.72
N THR A 11 -69.85 -6.09 -25.83
CA THR A 11 -69.13 -5.23 -26.79
C THR A 11 -67.68 -4.98 -26.38
N ILE A 12 -67.36 -4.97 -25.08
CA ILE A 12 -65.97 -4.90 -24.57
C ILE A 12 -65.26 -6.26 -24.71
N LEU A 13 -65.98 -7.39 -24.60
CA LEU A 13 -65.41 -8.75 -24.75
C LEU A 13 -65.34 -9.25 -26.21
N VAL A 14 -66.11 -8.67 -27.13
CA VAL A 14 -66.19 -9.07 -28.56
C VAL A 14 -65.66 -7.97 -29.50
N MET A 15 -64.95 -6.97 -28.96
CA MET A 15 -63.94 -6.31 -29.78
C MET A 15 -62.97 -7.41 -30.24
N PRO A 16 -62.77 -7.64 -31.55
CA PRO A 16 -61.64 -8.44 -31.97
C PRO A 16 -60.44 -7.75 -31.32
N LYS A 17 -59.75 -8.47 -30.43
CA LYS A 17 -58.33 -8.20 -30.29
C LYS A 17 -57.82 -8.33 -31.71
N ILE A 18 -57.67 -7.19 -32.38
CA ILE A 18 -56.53 -6.97 -33.25
C ILE A 18 -55.36 -7.17 -32.29
N ILE A 19 -55.02 -8.45 -32.07
CA ILE A 19 -53.67 -8.84 -31.80
C ILE A 19 -53.02 -8.31 -33.07
N PHE A 20 -52.43 -7.12 -32.96
CA PHE A 20 -51.18 -6.92 -33.65
C PHE A 20 -50.33 -8.10 -33.16
N THR A 21 -50.38 -9.21 -33.89
CA THR A 21 -49.20 -10.06 -33.96
C THR A 21 -48.19 -9.07 -34.47
N LEU A 22 -47.39 -8.54 -33.54
CA LEU A 22 -46.09 -8.02 -33.88
C LEU A 22 -45.53 -8.98 -34.95
N PRO A 23 -45.11 -8.46 -36.12
CA PRO A 23 -44.61 -9.32 -37.18
C PRO A 23 -43.59 -10.27 -36.55
N ASP A 24 -43.77 -11.57 -36.83
CA ASP A 24 -42.96 -12.68 -36.32
C ASP A 24 -41.53 -12.22 -36.04
N GLU A 25 -41.13 -12.20 -34.75
CA GLU A 25 -39.70 -12.20 -34.39
C GLU A 25 -39.02 -13.25 -35.28
N GLN A 26 -37.94 -12.86 -35.98
CA GLN A 26 -37.29 -13.66 -37.01
C GLN A 26 -37.19 -15.15 -36.59
N LYS A 27 -38.04 -16.00 -37.18
CA LYS A 27 -38.03 -17.47 -36.96
C LYS A 27 -36.94 -18.18 -37.77
N ILE A 28 -36.08 -17.42 -38.43
CA ILE A 28 -35.01 -17.93 -39.28
C ILE A 28 -33.70 -17.70 -38.55
N LYS A 29 -32.98 -18.78 -38.31
CA LYS A 29 -31.62 -18.74 -37.77
C LYS A 29 -30.65 -19.19 -38.84
N VAL A 30 -29.64 -18.36 -39.09
CA VAL A 30 -28.52 -18.72 -39.95
C VAL A 30 -27.33 -19.02 -39.05
N SER A 31 -26.69 -20.16 -39.28
CA SER A 31 -25.46 -20.54 -38.62
C SER A 31 -24.43 -20.94 -39.67
N GLU A 32 -23.17 -20.57 -39.45
CA GLU A 32 -22.05 -20.84 -40.32
C GLU A 32 -21.00 -21.67 -39.57
N ILE A 33 -20.55 -22.76 -40.18
CA ILE A 33 -19.41 -23.55 -39.72
C ILE A 33 -18.34 -23.44 -40.79
N VAL A 34 -17.30 -22.69 -40.50
CA VAL A 34 -16.12 -22.59 -41.36
C VAL A 34 -15.16 -23.70 -40.97
N THR A 35 -14.81 -24.56 -41.91
CA THR A 35 -13.79 -25.59 -41.75
C THR A 35 -12.63 -25.28 -42.69
N TYR A 36 -11.43 -25.12 -42.15
CA TYR A 36 -10.23 -25.21 -42.96
C TYR A 36 -9.90 -26.70 -43.09
N VAL A 37 -9.71 -27.21 -44.30
CA VAL A 37 -9.31 -28.60 -44.52
C VAL A 37 -7.89 -28.58 -45.04
N ALA A 38 -6.94 -29.06 -44.24
CA ALA A 38 -5.54 -29.11 -44.64
C ALA A 38 -5.14 -30.56 -44.91
N GLU A 39 -4.64 -30.83 -46.11
CA GLU A 39 -4.10 -32.14 -46.47
C GLU A 39 -2.59 -32.03 -46.51
N VAL A 40 -1.90 -32.72 -45.61
CA VAL A 40 -0.46 -32.55 -45.42
C VAL A 40 0.27 -33.84 -45.67
N ASN A 41 1.31 -33.75 -46.46
CA ASN A 41 2.20 -34.86 -46.72
C ASN A 41 3.00 -35.16 -45.45
N PRO A 42 2.86 -36.36 -44.85
CA PRO A 42 3.56 -36.71 -43.61
C PRO A 42 5.08 -36.82 -43.78
N LEU A 43 5.57 -36.90 -45.02
CA LEU A 43 6.98 -37.09 -45.36
C LEU A 43 7.68 -35.78 -45.68
N THR A 44 7.00 -34.88 -46.40
CA THR A 44 7.62 -33.66 -46.93
C THR A 44 7.14 -32.39 -46.23
N GLY A 45 6.16 -32.49 -45.33
CA GLY A 45 5.50 -31.35 -44.68
C GLY A 45 4.67 -30.46 -45.62
N ASN A 46 4.66 -30.74 -46.93
CA ASN A 46 3.92 -29.96 -47.93
C ASN A 46 2.42 -30.14 -47.72
N TYR A 47 1.68 -29.05 -47.76
CA TYR A 47 0.24 -29.10 -47.58
C TYR A 47 -0.56 -28.33 -48.62
N THR A 48 -1.75 -28.84 -48.92
CA THR A 48 -2.84 -28.07 -49.50
C THR A 48 -3.78 -27.66 -48.39
N ILE A 49 -4.41 -26.51 -48.53
CA ILE A 49 -5.42 -26.05 -47.58
C ILE A 49 -6.62 -25.53 -48.35
N GLU A 50 -7.80 -26.02 -47.99
CA GLU A 50 -9.09 -25.63 -48.54
C GLU A 50 -9.87 -24.90 -47.44
N TYR A 51 -10.51 -23.81 -47.82
CA TYR A 51 -11.52 -23.15 -47.03
C TYR A 51 -12.86 -23.75 -47.40
N LYS A 52 -13.59 -24.28 -46.41
CA LYS A 52 -14.95 -24.76 -46.55
C LYS A 52 -15.85 -24.01 -45.60
N SER A 53 -16.98 -23.51 -46.05
CA SER A 53 -18.01 -22.93 -45.19
C SER A 53 -19.32 -23.67 -45.37
N THR A 54 -19.88 -24.14 -44.26
CA THR A 54 -21.16 -24.83 -44.19
C THR A 54 -22.18 -23.90 -43.57
N ILE A 55 -23.16 -23.46 -44.35
CA ILE A 55 -24.25 -22.62 -43.86
C ILE A 55 -25.45 -23.51 -43.56
N THR A 56 -25.90 -23.47 -42.32
CA THR A 56 -27.14 -24.11 -41.87
C THR A 56 -28.20 -23.05 -41.63
N LEU A 57 -29.26 -23.10 -42.43
CA LEU A 57 -30.44 -22.26 -42.27
C LEU A 57 -31.54 -23.08 -41.62
N LYS A 58 -32.03 -22.62 -40.48
CA LYS A 58 -33.15 -23.20 -39.76
C LYS A 58 -34.34 -22.25 -39.82
N ASN A 59 -35.47 -22.72 -40.34
CA ASN A 59 -36.73 -21.97 -40.33
C ASN A 59 -37.79 -22.71 -39.52
N ASP A 60 -38.21 -22.11 -38.40
CA ASP A 60 -39.27 -22.63 -37.53
C ASP A 60 -40.68 -22.08 -37.92
N GLY A 61 -40.77 -21.30 -39.01
CA GLY A 61 -41.98 -20.67 -39.54
C GLY A 61 -42.39 -21.17 -40.93
N ALA A 62 -43.22 -20.38 -41.62
CA ALA A 62 -43.67 -20.68 -42.98
C ALA A 62 -42.55 -20.43 -44.03
N PRO A 63 -42.66 -21.01 -45.24
CA PRO A 63 -41.69 -20.76 -46.31
C PRO A 63 -41.56 -19.27 -46.64
N VAL A 64 -40.35 -18.73 -46.66
CA VAL A 64 -40.09 -17.32 -46.95
C VAL A 64 -38.78 -17.15 -47.72
N GLY A 65 -38.75 -16.19 -48.65
CA GLY A 65 -37.51 -15.80 -49.32
C GLY A 65 -36.64 -15.03 -48.34
N TYR A 66 -35.41 -15.50 -48.12
CA TYR A 66 -34.48 -14.90 -47.18
C TYR A 66 -33.17 -14.55 -47.90
N ARG A 67 -32.65 -13.36 -47.60
CA ARG A 67 -31.38 -12.88 -48.12
C ARG A 67 -30.45 -12.59 -46.96
N PHE A 68 -29.18 -12.87 -47.16
CA PHE A 68 -28.13 -12.54 -46.21
C PHE A 68 -26.80 -12.42 -46.95
N LYS A 69 -25.84 -11.73 -46.35
CA LYS A 69 -24.48 -11.63 -46.85
C LYS A 69 -23.57 -12.49 -45.98
N GLN A 70 -22.75 -13.29 -46.63
CA GLN A 70 -21.69 -14.07 -46.02
C GLN A 70 -20.35 -13.37 -46.28
N ARG A 71 -19.49 -13.34 -45.26
CA ARG A 71 -18.14 -12.76 -45.34
C ARG A 71 -17.09 -13.86 -45.25
N LEU A 72 -16.38 -14.07 -46.35
CA LEU A 72 -15.28 -15.01 -46.45
C LEU A 72 -13.97 -14.25 -46.22
N PHE A 73 -13.28 -14.52 -45.12
CA PHE A 73 -12.06 -13.80 -44.74
C PHE A 73 -10.84 -14.33 -45.50
N LYS A 74 -10.14 -13.46 -46.23
CA LYS A 74 -8.93 -13.79 -46.99
C LYS A 74 -9.06 -15.08 -47.79
N VAL A 75 -10.14 -15.22 -48.57
CA VAL A 75 -10.33 -16.31 -49.53
C VAL A 75 -10.12 -15.76 -50.93
N ASP A 76 -9.41 -16.51 -51.77
CA ASP A 76 -9.20 -16.16 -53.17
C ASP A 76 -10.51 -16.33 -53.95
N ALA A 77 -11.15 -15.21 -54.33
CA ALA A 77 -12.44 -15.26 -55.01
C ALA A 77 -12.40 -15.98 -56.36
N SER A 78 -11.22 -16.09 -57.00
CA SER A 78 -11.06 -16.80 -58.27
C SER A 78 -11.21 -18.32 -58.13
N THR A 79 -11.10 -18.83 -56.90
CA THR A 79 -11.18 -20.26 -56.57
C THR A 79 -12.50 -20.66 -55.91
N LEU A 80 -13.46 -19.74 -55.80
CA LEU A 80 -14.70 -19.98 -55.08
C LEU A 80 -15.64 -20.93 -55.84
N GLU A 81 -16.03 -21.99 -55.16
CA GLU A 81 -17.12 -22.87 -55.56
C GLU A 81 -18.36 -22.50 -54.75
N LEU A 82 -19.34 -21.90 -55.43
CA LEU A 82 -20.58 -21.40 -54.84
C LEU A 82 -21.79 -22.25 -55.29
N PRO A 83 -22.75 -22.52 -54.39
CA PRO A 83 -24.02 -23.11 -54.78
C PRO A 83 -24.87 -22.10 -55.56
N LYS A 84 -25.91 -22.59 -56.26
CA LYS A 84 -26.75 -21.76 -57.14
C LYS A 84 -27.49 -20.63 -56.41
N GLU A 85 -27.69 -20.77 -55.10
CA GLU A 85 -28.34 -19.78 -54.22
C GLU A 85 -27.40 -18.65 -53.78
N ALA A 86 -26.11 -18.76 -54.08
CA ALA A 86 -25.07 -17.82 -53.64
C ALA A 86 -24.39 -17.15 -54.84
N ARG A 87 -24.03 -15.87 -54.67
CA ARG A 87 -23.31 -15.10 -55.69
C ARG A 87 -22.24 -14.22 -55.06
N PHE A 88 -21.02 -14.27 -55.59
CA PHE A 88 -19.98 -13.31 -55.26
C PHE A 88 -20.39 -11.90 -55.73
N ILE A 89 -20.34 -10.91 -54.83
CA ILE A 89 -20.76 -9.54 -55.12
C ILE A 89 -19.64 -8.50 -55.00
N GLY A 90 -18.46 -8.88 -54.48
CA GLY A 90 -17.30 -7.99 -54.41
C GLY A 90 -16.46 -8.19 -53.15
N TYR A 91 -15.55 -7.25 -52.93
CA TYR A 91 -14.68 -7.22 -51.76
C TYR A 91 -15.03 -6.06 -50.82
N SER A 92 -14.96 -6.31 -49.51
CA SER A 92 -14.89 -5.28 -48.47
C SER A 92 -13.57 -5.45 -47.71
N GLY A 93 -12.54 -4.70 -48.10
CA GLY A 93 -11.20 -4.87 -47.50
C GLY A 93 -10.66 -6.30 -47.71
N GLU A 94 -10.37 -7.00 -46.62
CA GLU A 94 -9.87 -8.40 -46.66
C GLU A 94 -10.98 -9.46 -46.79
N PHE A 95 -12.24 -9.03 -46.94
CA PHE A 95 -13.40 -9.92 -47.02
C PHE A 95 -13.92 -10.06 -48.45
N CYS A 96 -14.08 -11.30 -48.89
CA CYS A 96 -14.89 -11.63 -50.06
C CYS A 96 -16.36 -11.72 -49.61
N ILE A 97 -17.23 -10.94 -50.25
CA ILE A 97 -18.65 -10.85 -49.90
C ILE A 97 -19.46 -11.71 -50.86
N VAL A 98 -20.21 -12.64 -50.29
CA VAL A 98 -21.13 -13.53 -51.01
C VAL A 98 -22.56 -13.20 -50.57
N GLU A 99 -23.40 -12.88 -51.54
CA GLU A 99 -24.83 -12.65 -51.32
C GLU A 99 -25.59 -13.96 -51.52
N TRP A 100 -26.44 -14.29 -50.55
CA TRP A 100 -27.30 -15.46 -50.58
C TRP A 100 -28.74 -15.04 -50.83
N SER A 101 -29.43 -15.76 -51.71
CA SER A 101 -30.86 -15.62 -51.97
C SER A 101 -31.50 -17.00 -51.92
N VAL A 102 -32.04 -17.35 -50.76
CA VAL A 102 -32.52 -18.70 -50.44
C VAL A 102 -34.02 -18.70 -50.19
N GLN A 103 -34.70 -19.77 -50.62
CA GLN A 103 -36.07 -20.04 -50.19
C GLN A 103 -36.01 -20.85 -48.89
N ALA A 104 -36.19 -20.19 -47.75
CA ALA A 104 -36.17 -20.81 -46.43
C ALA A 104 -37.46 -21.61 -46.20
N ASN A 105 -37.46 -22.91 -46.52
CA ASN A 105 -38.58 -23.81 -46.20
C ASN A 105 -38.55 -24.24 -44.72
N PRO A 106 -39.70 -24.62 -44.12
CA PRO A 106 -39.73 -25.13 -42.74
C PRO A 106 -38.76 -26.31 -42.56
N GLY A 107 -37.94 -26.27 -41.51
CA GLY A 107 -36.91 -27.26 -41.22
C GLY A 107 -35.49 -26.73 -41.39
N ILE A 108 -34.56 -27.61 -41.75
CA ILE A 108 -33.12 -27.33 -41.86
C ILE A 108 -32.68 -27.47 -43.31
N ALA A 109 -32.03 -26.43 -43.84
CA ALA A 109 -31.32 -26.47 -45.12
C ALA A 109 -29.82 -26.26 -44.87
N VAL A 110 -28.99 -27.00 -45.61
CA VAL A 110 -27.53 -26.93 -45.50
C VAL A 110 -26.95 -26.60 -46.87
N PHE A 111 -26.06 -25.62 -46.91
CA PHE A 111 -25.35 -25.17 -48.09
C PHE A 111 -23.84 -25.19 -47.82
N GLU A 112 -23.06 -25.32 -48.88
CA GLU A 112 -21.61 -25.44 -48.78
C GLU A 112 -20.93 -24.54 -49.81
N THR A 113 -19.93 -23.78 -49.35
CA THR A 113 -19.05 -22.94 -50.17
C THR A 113 -17.61 -23.41 -49.97
N ARG A 114 -16.82 -23.50 -51.05
CA ARG A 114 -15.41 -23.87 -50.99
C ARG A 114 -14.52 -22.84 -51.67
N GLY A 115 -13.25 -22.78 -51.32
CA GLY A 115 -12.25 -21.96 -52.00
C GLY A 115 -10.86 -22.11 -51.39
N LYS A 116 -9.86 -21.47 -51.99
CA LYS A 116 -8.50 -21.46 -51.49
C LYS A 116 -8.31 -20.30 -50.50
N PRO A 117 -7.87 -20.56 -49.25
CA PRO A 117 -7.55 -19.48 -48.32
C PRO A 117 -6.21 -18.84 -48.69
N LEU A 118 -6.17 -17.52 -48.66
CA LEU A 118 -4.95 -16.70 -48.76
C LEU A 118 -4.24 -16.55 -47.40
N TRP A 119 -4.94 -16.87 -46.31
CA TRP A 119 -4.41 -16.80 -44.95
C TRP A 119 -5.12 -17.80 -44.04
N THR A 120 -4.39 -18.32 -43.05
CA THR A 120 -4.94 -19.16 -41.98
C THR A 120 -4.47 -18.70 -40.60
N PRO A 121 -5.30 -18.84 -39.56
CA PRO A 121 -4.93 -18.45 -38.19
C PRO A 121 -3.83 -19.34 -37.58
N LEU A 122 -3.64 -20.53 -38.15
CA LEU A 122 -2.70 -21.54 -37.71
C LEU A 122 -1.85 -22.00 -38.90
N SER A 123 -0.53 -22.01 -38.72
CA SER A 123 0.41 -22.71 -39.59
C SER A 123 0.81 -24.02 -38.95
N ILE A 124 0.96 -25.05 -39.76
CA ILE A 124 1.30 -26.40 -39.33
C ILE A 124 2.45 -26.89 -40.18
N ASP A 125 3.51 -27.34 -39.53
CA ASP A 125 4.70 -27.92 -40.12
C ASP A 125 4.91 -29.31 -39.51
N VAL A 126 5.11 -30.31 -40.36
CA VAL A 126 5.24 -31.70 -39.94
C VAL A 126 6.46 -32.30 -40.62
N ASP A 127 7.36 -32.82 -39.80
CA ASP A 127 8.55 -33.56 -40.21
C ASP A 127 8.49 -34.97 -39.64
N MET A 128 8.98 -35.95 -40.39
CA MET A 128 9.04 -37.34 -39.94
C MET A 128 10.41 -37.91 -40.29
N THR A 129 11.02 -38.62 -39.33
CA THR A 129 12.29 -39.33 -39.52
C THR A 129 12.15 -40.80 -39.16
N VAL A 130 12.95 -41.65 -39.82
CA VAL A 130 13.08 -43.07 -39.51
C VAL A 130 14.54 -43.33 -39.15
N ASP A 131 14.77 -43.84 -37.95
CA ASP A 131 16.11 -44.08 -37.39
C ASP A 131 17.02 -42.83 -37.41
N GLY A 132 16.39 -41.65 -37.27
CA GLY A 132 17.06 -40.34 -37.27
C GLY A 132 17.47 -39.82 -38.66
N MET A 133 17.07 -40.49 -39.74
CA MET A 133 17.31 -40.07 -41.12
C MET A 133 16.00 -39.68 -41.82
N GLU A 134 16.12 -38.91 -42.89
CA GLU A 134 15.01 -38.60 -43.78
C GLU A 134 14.44 -39.93 -44.34
N PRO A 135 13.12 -40.16 -44.24
CA PRO A 135 12.51 -41.44 -44.55
C PRO A 135 12.65 -41.75 -46.03
N ALA A 136 13.19 -42.92 -46.34
CA ALA A 136 13.06 -43.46 -47.70
C ALA A 136 11.57 -43.77 -47.94
N TYR A 137 11.03 -43.23 -49.02
CA TYR A 137 9.64 -43.44 -49.37
C TYR A 137 9.47 -43.77 -50.85
N SER A 138 8.40 -44.52 -51.15
CA SER A 138 7.95 -44.75 -52.51
C SER A 138 6.56 -44.14 -52.72
N SER A 139 6.29 -43.67 -53.94
CA SER A 139 4.99 -43.13 -54.33
C SER A 139 4.41 -43.94 -55.49
N VAL A 140 3.22 -44.49 -55.32
CA VAL A 140 2.50 -45.22 -56.38
C VAL A 140 1.06 -44.72 -56.43
N TYR A 141 0.60 -44.17 -57.56
CA TYR A 141 -0.75 -43.59 -57.71
C TYR A 141 -1.14 -42.53 -56.65
N GLY A 142 -0.17 -41.74 -56.19
CA GLY A 142 -0.39 -40.75 -55.11
C GLY A 142 -0.38 -41.34 -53.69
N ILE A 143 -0.11 -42.65 -53.57
CA ILE A 143 0.06 -43.36 -52.29
C ILE A 143 1.52 -43.37 -51.86
N PHE A 144 1.78 -42.85 -50.65
CA PHE A 144 3.11 -42.77 -50.07
C PHE A 144 3.34 -43.90 -49.06
N PHE A 145 4.41 -44.65 -49.25
CA PHE A 145 4.82 -45.74 -48.37
C PHE A 145 6.17 -45.43 -47.74
N VAL A 146 6.26 -45.58 -46.41
CA VAL A 146 7.49 -45.44 -45.65
C VAL A 146 8.21 -46.78 -45.61
N GLU A 147 9.48 -46.81 -45.99
CA GLU A 147 10.32 -47.98 -45.80
C GLU A 147 10.85 -48.01 -44.36
N ALA A 148 10.33 -48.92 -43.54
CA ALA A 148 10.80 -49.16 -42.17
C ALA A 148 10.88 -50.66 -41.88
N LYS A 149 11.79 -51.07 -41.00
CA LYS A 149 11.91 -52.47 -40.55
C LYS A 149 11.24 -52.64 -39.21
N GLU A 150 10.97 -53.88 -38.82
CA GLU A 150 10.67 -54.18 -37.42
C GLU A 150 11.80 -53.64 -36.54
N ASP A 151 11.43 -53.02 -35.42
CA ASP A 151 12.31 -52.29 -34.49
C ASP A 151 12.90 -50.96 -34.99
N SER A 152 12.59 -50.50 -36.21
CA SER A 152 12.89 -49.13 -36.63
C SER A 152 12.15 -48.11 -35.76
N VAL A 153 12.80 -46.99 -35.51
CA VAL A 153 12.27 -45.87 -34.71
C VAL A 153 11.71 -44.81 -35.63
N VAL A 154 10.41 -44.54 -35.53
CA VAL A 154 9.74 -43.47 -36.26
C VAL A 154 9.53 -42.28 -35.31
N GLU A 155 9.97 -41.09 -35.73
CA GLU A 155 9.79 -39.85 -34.96
C GLU A 155 9.06 -38.81 -35.83
N TRP A 156 7.92 -38.31 -35.35
CA TRP A 156 7.21 -37.18 -35.90
C TRP A 156 7.49 -35.92 -35.09
N ARG A 157 7.73 -34.79 -35.77
CA ARG A 157 7.79 -33.45 -35.18
C ARG A 157 6.71 -32.59 -35.80
N ILE A 158 5.73 -32.22 -35.00
CA ILE A 158 4.59 -31.43 -35.42
C ILE A 158 4.72 -30.06 -34.77
N ARG A 159 5.00 -29.05 -35.58
CA ARG A 159 5.14 -27.66 -35.14
C ARG A 159 3.91 -26.86 -35.54
N LEU A 160 3.30 -26.23 -34.56
CA LEU A 160 2.12 -25.38 -34.72
C LEU A 160 2.50 -23.94 -34.43
N ILE A 161 2.12 -23.01 -35.32
CA ILE A 161 2.48 -21.59 -35.22
C ILE A 161 1.21 -20.73 -35.29
N ASN A 162 1.01 -19.86 -34.30
CA ASN A 162 -0.06 -18.87 -34.30
C ASN A 162 0.27 -17.73 -35.26
N ASN A 163 -0.50 -17.60 -36.34
CA ASN A 163 -0.30 -16.61 -37.40
C ASN A 163 -1.16 -15.35 -37.22
N ASN A 164 -1.88 -15.21 -36.11
CA ASN A 164 -2.58 -13.96 -35.83
C ASN A 164 -1.59 -12.80 -35.70
N PRO A 165 -1.99 -11.58 -36.09
CA PRO A 165 -1.16 -10.39 -35.95
C PRO A 165 -0.84 -10.13 -34.48
N ILE A 166 0.33 -9.53 -34.24
CA ILE A 166 0.70 -9.05 -32.91
C ILE A 166 -0.13 -7.81 -32.63
N LEU A 167 -0.80 -7.77 -31.48
CA LEU A 167 -1.57 -6.64 -31.01
C LEU A 167 -0.96 -6.11 -29.72
N MET A 168 -0.65 -4.81 -29.69
CA MET A 168 -0.12 -4.09 -28.55
C MET A 168 -1.24 -3.45 -27.75
N ASP A 169 -1.25 -3.72 -26.44
CA ASP A 169 -2.09 -3.00 -25.50
C ASP A 169 -1.35 -1.76 -25.02
N SER A 170 -1.72 -0.61 -25.59
CA SER A 170 -1.10 0.69 -25.32
C SER A 170 -1.18 1.15 -23.86
N MET A 171 -2.08 0.58 -23.06
CA MET A 171 -2.18 0.91 -21.62
C MET A 171 -1.11 0.20 -20.78
N THR A 172 -0.73 -1.01 -21.18
CA THR A 172 0.21 -1.87 -20.43
C THR A 172 1.56 -2.01 -21.15
N ASN A 173 1.64 -1.56 -22.40
CA ASN A 173 2.76 -1.77 -23.32
C ASN A 173 3.10 -3.26 -23.53
N ILE A 174 2.08 -4.12 -23.45
CA ILE A 174 2.20 -5.56 -23.66
C ILE A 174 1.74 -5.88 -25.08
N SER A 175 2.64 -6.41 -25.90
CA SER A 175 2.33 -6.92 -27.25
C SER A 175 2.17 -8.44 -27.23
N SER A 176 1.05 -8.95 -27.75
CA SER A 176 0.78 -10.38 -27.82
C SER A 176 -0.14 -10.73 -28.99
N LYS A 177 -0.12 -11.99 -29.40
CA LYS A 177 -1.03 -12.51 -30.42
C LYS A 177 -2.37 -12.92 -29.81
N PRO A 178 -3.49 -12.70 -30.50
CA PRO A 178 -4.77 -13.34 -30.19
C PRO A 178 -4.59 -14.85 -30.05
N PRO A 179 -4.95 -15.45 -28.89
CA PRO A 179 -4.71 -16.87 -28.64
C PRO A 179 -5.63 -17.76 -29.47
N VAL A 180 -5.11 -18.93 -29.85
CA VAL A 180 -5.87 -19.94 -30.58
C VAL A 180 -6.03 -21.16 -29.67
N PHE A 181 -7.27 -21.58 -29.41
CA PHE A 181 -7.50 -22.85 -28.72
C PHE A 181 -7.36 -23.97 -29.73
N VAL A 182 -6.45 -24.91 -29.49
CA VAL A 182 -6.09 -25.97 -30.43
C VAL A 182 -6.33 -27.33 -29.77
N SER A 183 -6.95 -28.23 -30.52
CA SER A 183 -7.02 -29.65 -30.23
C SER A 183 -6.32 -30.40 -31.35
N ILE A 184 -5.33 -31.21 -31.02
CA ILE A 184 -4.64 -32.09 -31.96
C ILE A 184 -4.83 -33.53 -31.52
N SER A 185 -5.16 -34.41 -32.46
CA SER A 185 -5.36 -35.83 -32.22
C SER A 185 -4.57 -36.66 -33.23
N ILE A 186 -3.93 -37.72 -32.75
CA ILE A 186 -3.14 -38.65 -33.54
C ILE A 186 -3.57 -40.06 -33.18
N THR A 187 -3.81 -40.89 -34.18
CA THR A 187 -4.12 -42.31 -33.99
C THR A 187 -2.88 -43.13 -34.34
N LEU A 188 -2.38 -43.93 -33.39
CA LEU A 188 -1.25 -44.83 -33.61
C LEU A 188 -1.66 -46.24 -33.23
N PRO A 189 -2.07 -47.09 -34.19
CA PRO A 189 -2.59 -48.40 -33.88
C PRO A 189 -1.53 -49.30 -33.22
N GLU A 190 -1.86 -49.91 -32.06
CA GLU A 190 -0.97 -50.82 -31.32
C GLU A 190 -0.56 -52.07 -32.12
N LYS A 191 -1.28 -52.36 -33.22
CA LYS A 191 -0.93 -53.40 -34.19
C LYS A 191 0.43 -53.11 -34.84
N TYR A 192 0.68 -51.85 -35.21
CA TYR A 192 1.86 -51.46 -35.99
C TYR A 192 2.95 -50.80 -35.15
N PHE A 193 2.60 -50.19 -34.00
CA PHE A 193 3.54 -49.46 -33.15
C PHE A 193 3.59 -50.03 -31.74
N LYS A 194 4.79 -49.99 -31.13
CA LYS A 194 5.04 -50.29 -29.71
C LYS A 194 5.91 -49.18 -29.11
N ASP A 195 5.96 -49.15 -27.77
CA ASP A 195 6.83 -48.22 -27.00
C ASP A 195 6.69 -46.76 -27.44
N ILE A 196 5.44 -46.31 -27.61
CA ILE A 196 5.14 -44.96 -28.09
C ILE A 196 5.42 -43.95 -26.97
N VAL A 197 6.24 -42.95 -27.28
CA VAL A 197 6.61 -41.84 -26.41
C VAL A 197 6.06 -40.55 -27.00
N TYR A 198 5.38 -39.78 -26.15
CA TYR A 198 4.78 -38.50 -26.48
C TYR A 198 5.46 -37.37 -25.69
N ASP A 199 5.92 -36.34 -26.38
CA ASP A 199 6.51 -35.13 -25.78
C ASP A 199 5.92 -33.87 -26.43
N PRO A 200 5.11 -33.06 -25.72
CA PRO A 200 4.73 -33.20 -24.33
C PRO A 200 3.80 -34.40 -24.08
N PRO A 201 3.65 -34.87 -22.81
CA PRO A 201 2.70 -35.92 -22.48
C PRO A 201 1.29 -35.59 -22.94
N VAL A 202 0.56 -36.61 -23.42
CA VAL A 202 -0.83 -36.49 -23.83
C VAL A 202 -1.70 -36.05 -22.66
N ASN A 203 -2.62 -35.11 -22.88
CA ASN A 203 -3.48 -34.59 -21.82
C ASN A 203 -4.95 -35.02 -21.96
N MET A 204 -5.28 -35.74 -23.03
CA MET A 204 -6.57 -36.34 -23.25
C MET A 204 -6.43 -37.65 -24.04
N THR A 205 -7.22 -38.66 -23.66
CA THR A 205 -7.33 -39.93 -24.39
C THR A 205 -8.77 -40.12 -24.85
N SER A 206 -8.99 -40.53 -26.10
CA SER A 206 -10.33 -40.80 -26.60
C SER A 206 -10.92 -42.04 -25.91
N PHE A 207 -12.15 -41.95 -25.39
CA PHE A 207 -12.88 -43.11 -24.87
C PHE A 207 -13.47 -43.99 -25.97
N LEU A 208 -13.63 -43.46 -27.19
CA LEU A 208 -14.28 -44.12 -28.32
C LEU A 208 -13.28 -44.81 -29.26
N GLU A 209 -12.05 -44.30 -29.33
CA GLU A 209 -10.98 -44.84 -30.17
C GLU A 209 -9.76 -45.16 -29.31
N LYS A 210 -9.56 -46.46 -29.05
CA LYS A 210 -8.56 -46.97 -28.09
C LYS A 210 -7.11 -46.60 -28.44
N ASP A 211 -6.85 -46.26 -29.71
CA ASP A 211 -5.54 -45.95 -30.26
C ASP A 211 -5.34 -44.46 -30.58
N THR A 212 -6.29 -43.60 -30.19
CA THR A 212 -6.27 -42.15 -30.47
C THR A 212 -5.92 -41.35 -29.22
N VAL A 213 -4.84 -40.59 -29.30
CA VAL A 213 -4.42 -39.64 -28.26
C VAL A 213 -4.60 -38.21 -28.72
N SER A 214 -4.82 -37.30 -27.76
CA SER A 214 -5.05 -35.90 -28.06
C SER A 214 -4.32 -34.95 -27.11
N TRP A 215 -3.99 -33.77 -27.63
CA TRP A 215 -3.55 -32.61 -26.86
C TRP A 215 -4.52 -31.46 -27.08
N ILE A 216 -5.05 -30.92 -25.99
CA ILE A 216 -5.86 -29.70 -25.99
C ILE A 216 -5.09 -28.61 -25.24
N PHE A 217 -4.82 -27.47 -25.89
CA PHE A 217 -4.09 -26.36 -25.26
C PHE A 217 -4.37 -25.03 -25.94
N ILE A 218 -3.89 -23.95 -25.31
CA ILE A 218 -3.97 -22.60 -25.86
C ILE A 218 -2.64 -22.24 -26.51
N LEU A 219 -2.66 -22.03 -27.83
CA LEU A 219 -1.49 -21.63 -28.60
C LEU A 219 -1.33 -20.11 -28.60
N LYS A 220 -0.36 -19.61 -27.82
CA LYS A 220 0.00 -18.18 -27.80
C LYS A 220 0.95 -17.80 -28.94
N LYS A 221 2.00 -18.60 -29.16
CA LYS A 221 3.04 -18.32 -30.16
C LYS A 221 3.30 -19.52 -31.06
N ASP A 222 4.01 -20.52 -30.55
CA ASP A 222 4.29 -21.77 -31.23
C ASP A 222 4.44 -22.92 -30.22
N VAL A 223 4.20 -24.15 -30.68
CA VAL A 223 4.44 -25.38 -29.91
C VAL A 223 4.98 -26.46 -30.84
N GLU A 224 5.81 -27.35 -30.30
CA GLU A 224 6.32 -28.52 -30.99
C GLU A 224 5.85 -29.76 -30.22
N ILE A 225 5.27 -30.72 -30.94
CA ILE A 225 4.85 -32.01 -30.43
C ILE A 225 5.69 -33.07 -31.11
N LYS A 226 6.41 -33.85 -30.31
CA LYS A 226 7.22 -34.99 -30.74
C LYS A 226 6.52 -36.28 -30.38
N VAL A 227 6.40 -37.14 -31.37
CA VAL A 227 5.85 -38.47 -31.19
C VAL A 227 6.88 -39.46 -31.68
N LYS A 228 7.31 -40.37 -30.83
CA LYS A 228 8.32 -41.38 -31.14
C LYS A 228 7.72 -42.76 -30.93
N ALA A 229 7.80 -43.63 -31.92
CA ALA A 229 7.24 -44.97 -31.85
C ALA A 229 8.22 -46.00 -32.44
N ILE A 230 8.19 -47.23 -31.93
CA ILE A 230 8.96 -48.34 -32.49
C ILE A 230 8.02 -49.17 -33.37
N VAL A 231 8.47 -49.50 -34.58
CA VAL A 231 7.71 -50.36 -35.49
C VAL A 231 7.65 -51.78 -34.93
N ARG A 232 6.42 -52.27 -34.75
CA ARG A 232 6.13 -53.64 -34.29
C ARG A 232 5.83 -54.59 -35.44
N SER A 233 5.05 -54.15 -36.41
CA SER A 233 4.68 -54.95 -37.57
C SER A 233 4.30 -54.04 -38.74
N PHE A 234 4.21 -54.63 -39.92
CA PHE A 234 3.76 -53.99 -41.16
C PHE A 234 2.68 -54.88 -41.80
N ASP A 235 1.92 -54.33 -42.74
CA ASP A 235 0.91 -55.08 -43.47
C ASP A 235 1.52 -56.03 -44.52
N ASP A 236 0.67 -56.79 -45.22
CA ASP A 236 1.08 -57.78 -46.24
C ASP A 236 1.86 -57.16 -47.42
N TRP A 237 1.89 -55.83 -47.52
CA TRP A 237 2.62 -55.07 -48.55
C TRP A 237 3.93 -54.46 -48.01
N GLY A 238 4.29 -54.69 -46.74
CA GLY A 238 5.49 -54.11 -46.13
C GLY A 238 5.30 -52.67 -45.66
N THR A 239 4.05 -52.23 -45.44
CA THR A 239 3.71 -50.83 -45.21
C THR A 239 2.97 -50.63 -43.89
N ILE A 240 3.09 -49.44 -43.32
CA ILE A 240 2.39 -49.05 -42.08
C ILE A 240 1.34 -48.00 -42.44
N PRO A 241 0.04 -48.26 -42.15
CA PRO A 241 -0.98 -47.27 -42.38
C PRO A 241 -0.83 -46.13 -41.37
N LEU A 242 -0.57 -44.93 -41.87
CA LEU A 242 -0.56 -43.70 -41.09
C LEU A 242 -1.95 -43.08 -41.13
N THR A 243 -2.54 -42.86 -39.97
CA THR A 243 -3.82 -42.16 -39.91
C THR A 243 -3.61 -40.65 -40.00
N PRO A 244 -4.62 -39.93 -40.50
CA PRO A 244 -4.58 -38.49 -40.49
C PRO A 244 -4.42 -37.91 -39.08
N ILE A 245 -3.46 -37.00 -38.90
CA ILE A 245 -3.43 -36.13 -37.72
C ILE A 245 -4.65 -35.21 -37.83
N SER A 246 -5.44 -35.06 -36.78
CA SER A 246 -6.55 -34.13 -36.77
C SER A 246 -6.18 -32.92 -35.92
N VAL A 247 -6.09 -31.74 -36.52
CA VAL A 247 -5.89 -30.47 -35.80
C VAL A 247 -7.15 -29.65 -35.98
N SER A 248 -7.84 -29.35 -34.89
CA SER A 248 -8.94 -28.41 -34.84
C SER A 248 -8.58 -27.21 -33.98
N PHE A 249 -9.12 -26.05 -34.34
CA PHE A 249 -9.08 -24.88 -33.47
C PHE A 249 -10.49 -24.35 -33.29
N SER A 250 -10.74 -23.71 -32.15
CA SER A 250 -12.04 -23.14 -31.82
C SER A 250 -11.84 -21.77 -31.17
N PRO A 251 -12.86 -20.88 -31.20
CA PRO A 251 -12.95 -19.85 -30.18
C PRO A 251 -12.86 -20.46 -28.78
N MET A 252 -12.20 -19.74 -27.87
CA MET A 252 -11.96 -20.17 -26.49
C MET A 252 -13.27 -20.50 -25.78
N GLU A 253 -13.32 -21.63 -25.06
CA GLU A 253 -14.47 -21.99 -24.23
C GLU A 253 -14.78 -20.93 -23.17
N ASP A 254 -16.08 -20.72 -22.89
CA ASP A 254 -16.56 -19.82 -21.83
C ASP A 254 -16.08 -20.24 -20.44
N SER A 255 -15.79 -21.52 -20.24
CA SER A 255 -15.20 -22.08 -19.01
C SER A 255 -13.83 -21.45 -18.72
N VAL A 256 -12.95 -21.37 -19.73
CA VAL A 256 -11.61 -20.78 -19.64
C VAL A 256 -11.71 -19.28 -19.42
N ARG A 257 -12.61 -18.60 -20.15
CA ARG A 257 -12.86 -17.16 -19.96
C ARG A 257 -13.31 -16.85 -18.53
N SER A 258 -14.25 -17.63 -18.02
CA SER A 258 -14.76 -17.50 -16.64
C SER A 258 -13.67 -17.74 -15.61
N SER A 259 -12.79 -18.72 -15.84
CA SER A 259 -11.62 -18.97 -14.99
C SER A 259 -10.68 -17.76 -14.95
N ILE A 260 -10.37 -17.17 -16.11
CA ILE A 260 -9.52 -15.97 -16.23
C ILE A 260 -10.16 -14.78 -15.49
N LEU A 261 -11.46 -14.54 -15.67
CA LEU A 261 -12.19 -13.49 -14.95
C LEU A 261 -12.12 -13.67 -13.44
N SER A 262 -12.25 -14.91 -12.96
CA SER A 262 -12.14 -15.24 -11.54
C SER A 262 -10.72 -15.00 -11.01
N GLN A 263 -9.70 -15.38 -11.77
CA GLN A 263 -8.29 -15.11 -11.44
C GLN A 263 -7.99 -13.61 -11.39
N LEU A 264 -8.48 -12.82 -12.36
CA LEU A 264 -8.35 -11.36 -12.33
C LEU A 264 -8.99 -10.75 -11.08
N LYS A 265 -10.18 -11.21 -10.69
CA LYS A 265 -10.84 -10.77 -9.47
C LYS A 265 -10.03 -11.10 -8.22
N SER A 266 -9.44 -12.31 -8.17
CA SER A 266 -8.57 -12.75 -7.06
C SER A 266 -7.26 -11.96 -6.98
N LEU A 267 -6.62 -11.68 -8.12
CA LEU A 267 -5.42 -10.84 -8.21
C LEU A 267 -5.72 -9.42 -7.75
N ASN A 268 -6.84 -8.83 -8.19
CA ASN A 268 -7.25 -7.50 -7.77
C ASN A 268 -7.47 -7.43 -6.24
N MET A 269 -8.12 -8.44 -5.66
CA MET A 269 -8.30 -8.53 -4.21
C MET A 269 -6.95 -8.67 -3.47
N SER A 270 -6.02 -9.45 -4.02
CA SER A 270 -4.67 -9.61 -3.46
C SER A 270 -3.87 -8.30 -3.49
N MET A 271 -3.97 -7.54 -4.58
CA MET A 271 -3.38 -6.21 -4.70
C MET A 271 -3.96 -5.23 -3.66
N SER A 272 -5.29 -5.18 -3.51
CA SER A 272 -5.91 -4.34 -2.48
C SER A 272 -5.51 -4.73 -1.06
N MET A 273 -5.38 -6.03 -0.75
CA MET A 273 -4.85 -6.50 0.52
C MET A 273 -3.40 -6.07 0.75
N MET A 274 -2.57 -6.11 -0.29
CA MET A 274 -1.18 -5.70 -0.21
C MET A 274 -1.04 -4.19 0.00
N GLU A 275 -1.85 -3.37 -0.67
CA GLU A 275 -1.92 -1.92 -0.43
C GLU A 275 -2.35 -1.59 1.00
N MET A 276 -3.33 -2.32 1.54
CA MET A 276 -3.77 -2.19 2.94
C MET A 276 -2.66 -2.53 3.96
N ILE A 277 -1.65 -3.32 3.58
CA ILE A 277 -0.50 -3.65 4.44
C ILE A 277 0.64 -2.65 4.24
N LEU A 278 0.94 -2.27 2.99
CA LEU A 278 2.03 -1.36 2.64
C LEU A 278 1.86 0.02 3.27
N LEU A 279 0.64 0.54 3.31
CA LEU A 279 0.37 1.89 3.81
C LEU A 279 0.62 2.03 5.33
N PRO A 280 0.12 1.12 6.20
CA PRO A 280 0.52 1.09 7.61
C PRO A 280 2.01 0.84 7.83
N LEU A 281 2.65 -0.03 7.03
CA LEU A 281 4.09 -0.31 7.16
C LEU A 281 4.94 0.94 6.93
N GLY A 282 4.62 1.75 5.91
CA GLY A 282 5.30 3.03 5.68
C GLY A 282 5.11 4.04 6.84
N ASN A 283 3.98 3.99 7.51
CA ASN A 283 3.73 4.81 8.71
C ASN A 283 4.51 4.29 9.92
N PHE A 284 4.64 2.97 10.09
CA PHE A 284 5.40 2.36 11.19
C PHE A 284 6.90 2.65 11.10
N THR A 285 7.50 2.58 9.91
CA THR A 285 8.91 2.94 9.72
C THR A 285 9.16 4.40 10.08
N SER A 286 8.28 5.30 9.62
CA SER A 286 8.33 6.73 9.97
C SER A 286 8.17 6.96 11.48
N PHE A 287 7.29 6.20 12.14
CA PHE A 287 7.11 6.28 13.60
C PHE A 287 8.36 5.82 14.36
N ILE A 288 9.02 4.75 13.92
CA ILE A 288 10.27 4.28 14.54
C ILE A 288 11.37 5.33 14.41
N ASP A 289 11.48 6.01 13.27
CA ASP A 289 12.46 7.08 13.06
C ASP A 289 12.20 8.27 14.01
N ILE A 290 10.93 8.66 14.19
CA ILE A 290 10.52 9.68 15.16
C ILE A 290 10.88 9.23 16.59
N MET A 291 10.58 7.98 16.94
CA MET A 291 10.87 7.43 18.26
C MET A 291 12.38 7.35 18.51
N ASN A 292 13.19 7.00 17.51
CA ASN A 292 14.65 6.97 17.62
C ASN A 292 15.21 8.38 17.88
N SER A 293 14.68 9.39 17.17
CA SER A 293 15.01 10.80 17.42
C SER A 293 14.60 11.28 18.82
N MET A 294 13.38 10.95 19.27
CA MET A 294 12.90 11.28 20.62
C MET A 294 13.74 10.64 21.71
N LEU A 295 14.10 9.35 21.56
CA LEU A 295 14.95 8.64 22.51
C LEU A 295 16.39 9.17 22.51
N GLY A 296 16.93 9.55 21.34
CA GLY A 296 18.21 10.24 21.25
C GLY A 296 18.22 11.57 22.00
N ASN A 297 17.18 12.39 21.80
CA ASN A 297 17.02 13.65 22.52
C ASN A 297 16.84 13.45 24.04
N LEU A 298 16.07 12.43 24.44
CA LEU A 298 15.88 12.08 25.85
C LEU A 298 17.18 11.59 26.49
N SER A 299 17.95 10.75 25.80
CA SER A 299 19.26 10.28 26.24
C SER A 299 20.21 11.45 26.46
N TYR A 300 20.34 12.34 25.47
CA TYR A 300 21.17 13.54 25.57
C TYR A 300 20.74 14.47 26.72
N ALA A 301 19.43 14.67 26.90
CA ALA A 301 18.90 15.48 27.99
C ALA A 301 19.17 14.87 29.37
N LEU A 302 19.05 13.54 29.51
CA LEU A 302 19.35 12.82 30.75
C LEU A 302 20.85 12.86 31.07
N GLU A 303 21.72 12.69 30.08
CA GLU A 303 23.16 12.81 30.26
C GLU A 303 23.56 14.24 30.67
N THR A 304 23.03 15.25 29.97
CA THR A 304 23.28 16.67 30.29
C THR A 304 22.80 17.03 31.70
N THR A 305 21.57 16.64 32.04
CA THR A 305 20.98 16.89 33.36
C THR A 305 21.72 16.13 34.46
N GLY A 306 22.14 14.89 34.18
CA GLY A 306 22.94 14.07 35.09
C GLY A 306 24.29 14.73 35.41
N ASN A 307 25.02 15.17 34.38
CA ASN A 307 26.28 15.90 34.53
C ASN A 307 26.11 17.21 35.31
N GLN A 308 25.07 17.99 35.02
CA GLN A 308 24.75 19.22 35.76
C GLN A 308 24.40 18.95 37.23
N THR A 309 23.67 17.88 37.51
CA THR A 309 23.29 17.49 38.88
C THR A 309 24.52 17.07 39.69
N ILE A 310 25.47 16.34 39.08
CA ILE A 310 26.76 16.01 39.69
C ILE A 310 27.56 17.29 39.98
N MET A 311 27.60 18.24 39.04
CA MET A 311 28.29 19.52 39.24
C MET A 311 27.69 20.34 40.40
N ILE A 312 26.36 20.39 40.52
CA ILE A 312 25.67 21.03 41.66
C ILE A 312 26.00 20.30 42.96
N SER A 313 26.03 18.97 42.94
CA SER A 313 26.43 18.16 44.09
C SER A 313 27.83 18.52 44.59
N ASP A 314 28.81 18.63 43.69
CA ASP A 314 30.20 19.00 44.04
C ASP A 314 30.28 20.43 44.60
N LEU A 315 29.48 21.36 44.05
CA LEU A 315 29.39 22.72 44.55
C LEU A 315 28.80 22.76 45.97
N LEU A 316 27.70 22.04 46.23
CA LEU A 316 27.06 21.97 47.55
C LEU A 316 27.97 21.32 48.59
N LYS A 317 28.73 20.29 48.20
CA LYS A 317 29.75 19.68 49.06
C LYS A 317 30.83 20.68 49.46
N THR A 318 31.27 21.48 48.50
CA THR A 318 32.28 22.53 48.72
C THR A 318 31.75 23.60 49.67
N ILE A 319 30.53 24.09 49.45
CA ILE A 319 29.87 25.07 50.34
C ILE A 319 29.69 24.49 51.75
N GLY A 320 29.21 23.25 51.86
CA GLY A 320 29.08 22.55 53.15
C GLY A 320 30.42 22.51 53.90
N SER A 321 31.50 22.11 53.24
CA SER A 321 32.84 22.07 53.84
C SER A 321 33.34 23.44 54.33
N GLN A 322 33.06 24.51 53.59
CA GLN A 322 33.42 25.88 53.98
C GLN A 322 32.61 26.37 55.19
N LEU A 323 31.31 26.05 55.24
CA LEU A 323 30.46 26.37 56.39
C LEU A 323 30.89 25.59 57.64
N GLY A 324 31.27 24.31 57.50
CA GLY A 324 31.84 23.52 58.58
C GLY A 324 33.12 24.13 59.14
N TYR A 325 34.01 24.62 58.27
CA TYR A 325 35.23 25.32 58.67
C TYR A 325 34.94 26.66 59.39
N ALA A 326 33.97 27.43 58.90
CA ALA A 326 33.54 28.67 59.56
C ALA A 326 32.93 28.40 60.94
N ALA A 327 32.15 27.33 61.09
CA ALA A 327 31.59 26.90 62.37
C ALA A 327 32.70 26.52 63.37
N SER A 328 33.75 25.82 62.92
CA SER A 328 34.88 25.49 63.80
C SER A 328 35.65 26.73 64.27
N GLN A 329 35.91 27.69 63.36
CA GLN A 329 36.59 28.94 63.74
C GLN A 329 35.77 29.78 64.74
N LEU A 330 34.46 29.84 64.56
CA LEU A 330 33.56 30.51 65.51
C LEU A 330 33.51 29.79 66.86
N SER A 331 33.52 28.46 66.87
CA SER A 331 33.60 27.66 68.10
C SER A 331 34.87 27.96 68.90
N ASP A 332 36.01 28.06 68.22
CA ASP A 332 37.29 28.42 68.85
C ASP A 332 37.24 29.83 69.46
N ALA A 333 36.66 30.80 68.74
CA ALA A 333 36.47 32.16 69.23
C ALA A 333 35.54 32.24 70.46
N ILE A 334 34.48 31.43 70.51
CA ILE A 334 33.59 31.33 71.67
C ILE A 334 34.35 30.84 72.90
N SER A 335 35.24 29.84 72.73
CA SER A 335 36.03 29.31 73.86
C SER A 335 36.93 30.36 74.52
N ILE A 336 37.52 31.24 73.69
CA ILE A 336 38.34 32.37 74.16
C ILE A 336 37.46 33.40 74.88
N PHE A 337 36.30 33.71 74.31
CA PHE A 337 35.34 34.67 74.87
C PHE A 337 34.77 34.20 76.21
N SER A 338 34.42 32.92 76.34
CA SER A 338 33.93 32.33 77.60
C SER A 338 34.97 32.40 78.71
N LYS A 339 36.25 32.20 78.40
CA LYS A 339 37.34 32.32 79.38
C LYS A 339 37.51 33.75 79.88
N ALA A 340 37.43 34.75 78.99
CA ALA A 340 37.44 36.15 79.38
C ALA A 340 36.26 36.53 80.29
N MET A 341 35.07 35.95 80.04
CA MET A 341 33.88 36.20 80.87
C MET A 341 33.94 35.55 82.25
N GLU A 342 34.56 34.37 82.37
CA GLU A 342 34.82 33.72 83.66
C GLU A 342 35.72 34.58 84.57
N ASP A 343 36.66 35.31 83.99
CA ASP A 343 37.55 36.20 84.76
C ASP A 343 36.83 37.48 85.20
N ILE A 344 35.91 38.01 84.38
CA ILE A 344 35.08 39.17 84.73
C ILE A 344 34.07 38.82 85.84
N SER A 345 33.53 37.61 85.86
CA SER A 345 32.53 37.19 86.87
C SER A 345 33.10 36.99 88.28
N LYS A 346 34.43 36.99 88.44
CA LYS A 346 35.13 36.91 89.73
C LYS A 346 35.22 38.26 90.48
N VAL A 347 34.76 39.37 89.88
CA VAL A 347 34.76 40.70 90.51
C VAL A 347 33.56 40.84 91.47
N ASP A 348 33.84 41.00 92.77
CA ASP A 348 32.82 41.16 93.82
C ASP A 348 32.50 42.65 94.06
N PHE A 349 31.60 43.19 93.23
CA PHE A 349 31.18 44.59 93.28
C PHE A 349 30.46 44.96 94.60
N GLN A 350 29.84 44.00 95.29
CA GLN A 350 29.21 44.26 96.59
C GLN A 350 30.24 44.49 97.69
N ARG A 351 31.34 43.75 97.69
CA ARG A 351 32.42 43.95 98.67
C ARG A 351 33.13 45.29 98.48
N ILE A 352 33.27 45.77 97.24
CA ILE A 352 33.86 47.10 96.96
C ILE A 352 32.98 48.22 97.53
N ARG A 353 31.65 48.14 97.39
CA ARG A 353 30.71 49.10 98.02
C ARG A 353 30.82 49.13 99.54
N GLN A 354 30.90 47.96 100.18
CA GLN A 354 30.99 47.88 101.64
C GLN A 354 32.26 48.56 102.19
N VAL A 355 33.39 48.38 101.50
CA VAL A 355 34.65 49.05 101.86
C VAL A 355 34.54 50.57 101.66
N LEU A 356 33.94 51.00 100.56
CA LEU A 356 33.76 52.41 100.24
C LEU A 356 32.93 53.14 101.31
N GLU A 357 31.82 52.53 101.74
CA GLU A 357 30.92 53.12 102.75
C GLU A 357 31.56 53.20 104.14
N SER A 358 32.37 52.18 104.51
CA SER A 358 33.14 52.19 105.76
C SER A 358 34.13 53.37 105.84
N TYR A 359 34.79 53.72 104.75
CA TYR A 359 35.69 54.88 104.71
C TYR A 359 34.94 56.22 104.74
N ARG A 360 33.74 56.28 104.15
CA ARG A 360 32.88 57.46 104.15
C ARG A 360 32.44 57.85 105.56
N GLU A 361 32.13 56.87 106.41
CA GLU A 361 31.73 57.10 107.81
C GLU A 361 32.90 57.49 108.72
N THR A 362 34.11 56.99 108.43
CA THR A 362 35.26 57.12 109.35
C THR A 362 36.04 58.43 109.16
N ALA A 363 36.12 58.95 107.92
CA ALA A 363 36.93 60.12 107.59
C ALA A 363 36.52 61.43 108.31
N PRO A 364 35.23 61.77 108.48
CA PRO A 364 34.82 62.99 109.19
C PRO A 364 35.17 62.97 110.69
N ALA A 365 35.13 61.77 111.31
CA ALA A 365 35.41 61.60 112.73
C ALA A 365 36.89 61.88 113.08
N VAL A 366 37.81 61.40 112.24
CA VAL A 366 39.26 61.63 112.41
C VAL A 366 39.63 63.10 112.20
N LEU A 367 39.01 63.74 111.19
CA LEU A 367 39.25 65.15 110.88
C LEU A 367 38.82 66.07 112.05
N ASN A 368 37.62 65.84 112.60
CA ASN A 368 37.10 66.62 113.73
C ASN A 368 37.89 66.41 115.03
N SER A 369 38.36 65.18 115.28
CA SER A 369 39.23 64.90 116.43
C SER A 369 40.54 65.68 116.36
N THR A 370 41.13 65.80 115.17
CA THR A 370 42.42 66.47 114.96
C THR A 370 42.28 67.99 115.12
N LEU A 371 41.21 68.57 114.59
CA LEU A 371 40.90 70.00 114.77
C LEU A 371 40.72 70.39 116.24
N ARG A 372 40.12 69.50 117.06
CA ARG A 372 39.93 69.74 118.49
C ARG A 372 41.25 69.82 119.26
N VAL A 373 42.19 68.91 118.98
CA VAL A 373 43.51 68.88 119.64
C VAL A 373 44.34 70.11 119.32
N ILE A 374 44.24 70.61 118.08
CA ILE A 374 44.92 71.85 117.66
C ILE A 374 44.37 73.06 118.42
N ALA A 375 43.05 73.15 118.58
CA ALA A 375 42.42 74.23 119.33
C ALA A 375 42.79 74.24 120.82
N GLU A 376 42.94 73.06 121.43
CA GLU A 376 43.41 72.92 122.82
C GLU A 376 44.87 73.41 122.97
N ALA A 377 45.76 72.96 122.08
CA ALA A 377 47.18 73.38 122.09
C ALA A 377 47.38 74.89 121.82
N GLU A 378 46.53 75.50 120.99
CA GLU A 378 46.50 76.95 120.79
C GLU A 378 46.18 77.70 122.09
N ASN A 379 45.23 77.20 122.87
CA ASN A 379 44.78 77.84 124.09
C ASN A 379 45.86 77.76 125.19
N ASP A 380 46.53 76.60 125.31
CA ASP A 380 47.65 76.40 126.24
C ASP A 380 48.82 77.35 125.93
N LEU A 381 49.13 77.56 124.63
CA LEU A 381 50.17 78.50 124.22
C LEU A 381 49.83 79.94 124.61
N LEU A 382 48.58 80.37 124.47
CA LEU A 382 48.15 81.69 124.93
C LEU A 382 48.27 81.86 126.44
N GLU A 383 47.96 80.81 127.20
CA GLU A 383 48.07 80.81 128.66
C GLU A 383 49.54 80.90 129.11
N ILE A 384 50.43 80.09 128.51
CA ILE A 384 51.89 80.15 128.76
C ILE A 384 52.44 81.54 128.42
N ARG A 385 51.99 82.12 127.31
CA ARG A 385 52.38 83.47 126.91
C ARG A 385 52.03 84.51 127.98
N GLY A 386 50.81 84.42 128.54
CA GLY A 386 50.35 85.31 129.61
C GLY A 386 51.24 85.19 130.86
N LEU A 387 51.51 83.96 131.29
CA LEU A 387 52.40 83.68 132.43
C LEU A 387 53.82 84.19 132.19
N LEU A 388 54.36 84.03 130.97
CA LEU A 388 55.67 84.56 130.61
C LEU A 388 55.68 86.09 130.60
N MET A 389 54.61 86.75 130.15
CA MET A 389 54.50 88.21 130.24
C MET A 389 54.47 88.71 131.69
N ASP A 390 53.74 88.02 132.57
CA ASP A 390 53.71 88.35 133.99
C ASP A 390 55.07 88.18 134.64
N LEU A 391 55.77 87.07 134.33
CA LEU A 391 57.13 86.83 134.77
C LEU A 391 58.07 87.93 134.28
N ARG A 392 58.04 88.25 132.98
CA ARG A 392 58.84 89.30 132.35
C ARG A 392 58.71 90.64 133.08
N ASN A 393 57.48 91.02 133.43
CA ASN A 393 57.19 92.31 134.09
C ASN A 393 57.68 92.37 135.55
N SER A 394 57.91 91.23 136.18
CA SER A 394 58.40 91.13 137.57
C SER A 394 59.93 91.16 137.69
N LEU A 395 60.65 90.99 136.58
CA LEU A 395 62.10 90.92 136.54
C LEU A 395 62.73 92.32 136.40
N THR A 396 63.89 92.51 137.02
CA THR A 396 64.67 93.76 136.93
C THR A 396 66.09 93.54 136.39
N ASP A 397 66.48 92.29 136.17
CA ASP A 397 67.75 91.91 135.52
C ASP A 397 67.58 91.89 133.98
N PRO A 398 68.33 92.72 133.22
CA PRO A 398 68.18 92.85 131.78
C PRO A 398 68.35 91.55 130.99
N ASP A 399 69.31 90.69 131.38
CA ASP A 399 69.60 89.45 130.65
C ASP A 399 68.46 88.43 130.81
N GLN A 400 67.76 88.47 131.95
CA GLN A 400 66.61 87.62 132.22
C GLN A 400 65.36 88.12 131.48
N ILE A 401 65.18 89.44 131.37
CA ILE A 401 64.08 90.03 130.59
C ILE A 401 64.19 89.63 129.12
N GLU A 402 65.39 89.71 128.52
CA GLU A 402 65.59 89.35 127.12
C GLU A 402 65.29 87.86 126.84
N LEU A 403 65.65 86.97 127.76
CA LEU A 403 65.34 85.55 127.65
C LEU A 403 63.83 85.28 127.68
N VAL A 404 63.09 85.96 128.55
CA VAL A 404 61.63 85.80 128.64
C VAL A 404 60.93 86.42 127.42
N ASP A 405 61.40 87.56 126.92
CA ASP A 405 60.88 88.17 125.69
C ASP A 405 61.07 87.28 124.46
N ASN A 406 62.22 86.62 124.36
CA ASN A 406 62.45 85.61 123.32
C ASN A 406 61.51 84.40 123.46
N ALA A 407 61.21 83.98 124.70
CA ALA A 407 60.27 82.89 124.94
C ALA A 407 58.84 83.26 124.52
N ILE A 408 58.39 84.48 124.84
CA ILE A 408 57.07 85.02 124.42
C ILE A 408 56.98 85.06 122.89
N ALA A 409 57.99 85.62 122.21
CA ALA A 409 58.01 85.70 120.77
C ALA A 409 57.96 84.31 120.09
N ARG A 410 58.58 83.30 120.69
CA ARG A 410 58.49 81.91 120.21
C ARG A 410 57.11 81.31 120.40
N ILE A 411 56.46 81.56 121.54
CA ILE A 411 55.10 81.09 121.80
C ILE A 411 54.12 81.75 120.82
N ASP A 412 54.25 83.05 120.54
CA ASP A 412 53.42 83.77 119.56
C ASP A 412 53.56 83.19 118.14
N ASN A 413 54.78 82.82 117.74
CA ASN A 413 55.00 82.15 116.45
C ASN A 413 54.38 80.75 116.41
N LEU A 414 54.46 79.98 117.51
CA LEU A 414 53.85 78.65 117.58
C LEU A 414 52.31 78.71 117.50
N TYR A 415 51.69 79.67 118.19
CA TYR A 415 50.25 79.88 118.14
C TYR A 415 49.76 80.20 116.71
N ASN A 416 50.42 81.16 116.05
CA ASN A 416 50.07 81.53 114.68
C ASN A 416 50.26 80.38 113.68
N GLY A 417 51.26 79.51 113.92
CA GLY A 417 51.48 78.30 113.13
C GLY A 417 50.34 77.28 113.24
N LEU A 418 49.84 77.03 114.45
CA LEU A 418 48.70 76.14 114.67
C LEU A 418 47.41 76.67 114.03
N LYS A 419 47.16 77.98 114.12
CA LYS A 419 45.97 78.63 113.54
C LYS A 419 45.86 78.41 112.03
N ASN A 420 47.01 78.46 111.36
CA ASN A 420 47.06 78.28 109.92
C ASN A 420 46.83 76.81 109.52
N PHE A 421 47.29 75.87 110.34
CA PHE A 421 47.10 74.43 110.12
C PHE A 421 45.63 74.01 110.32
N GLU A 422 44.93 74.59 111.30
CA GLU A 422 43.47 74.39 111.50
C GLU A 422 42.67 74.72 110.23
N ASN A 423 42.94 75.88 109.62
CA ASN A 423 42.23 76.36 108.43
C ASN A 423 42.41 75.45 107.21
N GLN A 424 43.60 74.85 107.03
CA GLN A 424 43.86 73.92 105.93
C GLN A 424 43.09 72.61 106.09
N LEU A 425 43.02 72.06 107.31
CA LEU A 425 42.27 70.82 107.59
C LEU A 425 40.77 70.97 107.33
N ARG A 426 40.16 72.13 107.64
CA ARG A 426 38.75 72.41 107.33
C ARG A 426 38.45 72.39 105.83
N THR A 427 39.40 72.81 105.01
CA THR A 427 39.24 72.85 103.54
C THR A 427 39.34 71.45 102.93
N ALA A 428 40.22 70.58 103.45
CA ALA A 428 40.33 69.19 102.99
C ALA A 428 39.06 68.37 103.30
N GLY A 429 38.37 68.66 104.41
CA GLY A 429 37.15 67.95 104.79
C GLY A 429 36.00 68.09 103.79
N SER A 430 35.88 69.23 103.10
CA SER A 430 34.76 69.48 102.18
C SER A 430 34.89 68.79 100.80
N GLN A 431 36.05 68.20 100.48
CA GLN A 431 36.30 67.56 99.17
C GLN A 431 36.10 66.03 99.17
N ILE A 432 35.97 65.40 100.34
CA ILE A 432 35.92 63.94 100.49
C ILE A 432 34.61 63.35 99.93
N ASP A 433 33.47 64.01 100.12
CA ASP A 433 32.16 63.50 99.66
C ASP A 433 32.03 63.44 98.13
N LEU A 434 32.72 64.33 97.39
CA LEU A 434 32.67 64.35 95.93
C LEU A 434 33.39 63.14 95.30
N LEU A 435 34.47 62.67 95.92
CA LEU A 435 35.23 61.52 95.45
C LEU A 435 34.43 60.21 95.57
N PHE A 436 33.69 60.04 96.66
CA PHE A 436 32.88 58.83 96.89
C PHE A 436 31.77 58.66 95.85
N ASN A 437 31.05 59.73 95.52
CA ASN A 437 29.96 59.68 94.54
C ASN A 437 30.45 59.31 93.12
N SER A 438 31.69 59.69 92.75
CA SER A 438 32.26 59.37 91.44
C SER A 438 32.61 57.88 91.29
N ILE A 439 33.06 57.23 92.37
CA ILE A 439 33.45 55.81 92.36
C ILE A 439 32.20 54.92 92.22
N GLU A 440 31.10 55.29 92.85
CA GLU A 440 29.83 54.57 92.79
C GLU A 440 29.23 54.49 91.37
N SER A 441 29.33 55.58 90.59
CA SER A 441 28.86 55.60 89.20
C SER A 441 29.65 54.67 88.28
N PHE A 442 30.94 54.45 88.56
CA PHE A 442 31.80 53.58 87.75
C PHE A 442 31.47 52.10 87.97
N ILE A 443 31.12 51.73 89.20
CA ILE A 443 30.71 50.36 89.56
C ILE A 443 29.45 49.94 88.78
N ASN A 444 28.43 50.81 88.73
CA ASN A 444 27.17 50.53 88.01
C ASN A 444 27.37 50.27 86.51
N MET A 445 28.32 50.97 85.87
CA MET A 445 28.61 50.79 84.44
C MET A 445 29.22 49.41 84.14
N LEU A 446 30.09 48.91 85.03
CA LEU A 446 30.75 47.63 84.85
C LEU A 446 29.77 46.45 85.00
N GLU A 447 28.79 46.53 85.90
CA GLU A 447 27.72 45.53 86.05
C GLU A 447 26.86 45.40 84.78
N GLU A 448 26.54 46.51 84.12
CA GLU A 448 25.75 46.49 82.87
C GLU A 448 26.51 45.77 81.72
N TYR A 449 27.81 46.02 81.58
CA TYR A 449 28.64 45.38 80.56
C TYR A 449 28.76 43.86 80.74
N GLN A 450 28.82 43.39 82.00
CA GLN A 450 28.84 41.96 82.31
C GLN A 450 27.57 41.25 81.80
N SER A 451 26.40 41.86 81.99
CA SER A 451 25.11 41.27 81.56
C SER A 451 24.98 41.13 80.04
N LYS A 452 25.45 42.13 79.28
CA LYS A 452 25.38 42.15 77.80
C LYS A 452 26.34 41.16 77.15
N ALA A 453 27.53 40.98 77.72
CA ALA A 453 28.51 40.03 77.20
C ALA A 453 28.07 38.56 77.36
N LEU A 454 27.35 38.21 78.43
CA LEU A 454 26.75 36.88 78.59
C LEU A 454 25.71 36.56 77.49
N GLY A 455 24.93 37.55 77.05
CA GLY A 455 23.98 37.40 75.94
C GLY A 455 24.63 37.16 74.57
N ILE A 456 25.83 37.73 74.35
CA ILE A 456 26.59 37.53 73.10
C ILE A 456 27.13 36.09 73.02
N SER A 457 27.59 35.52 74.13
CA SER A 457 28.14 34.16 74.17
C SER A 457 27.10 33.09 73.84
N SER A 458 25.86 33.24 74.32
CA SER A 458 24.77 32.29 74.03
C SER A 458 24.29 32.41 72.58
N GLY A 459 24.23 33.61 72.03
CA GLY A 459 23.92 33.86 70.61
C GLY A 459 24.95 33.26 69.65
N LEU A 460 26.24 33.36 69.96
CA LEU A 460 27.31 32.77 69.14
C LEU A 460 27.26 31.23 69.14
N SER A 461 26.98 30.61 70.30
CA SER A 461 26.87 29.14 70.42
C SER A 461 25.70 28.56 69.60
N ALA A 462 24.56 29.27 69.59
CA ALA A 462 23.43 28.92 68.72
C ALA A 462 23.79 29.07 67.23
N GLY A 463 24.55 30.12 66.87
CA GLY A 463 25.04 30.34 65.50
C GLY A 463 25.97 29.22 65.00
N VAL A 464 26.91 28.76 65.82
CA VAL A 464 27.81 27.63 65.49
C VAL A 464 27.03 26.34 65.28
N SER A 465 26.06 26.06 66.15
CA SER A 465 25.22 24.86 66.04
C SER A 465 24.40 24.86 64.75
N ALA A 466 23.82 26.00 64.39
CA ALA A 466 23.07 26.16 63.14
C ALA A 466 23.96 25.99 61.89
N LEU A 467 25.16 26.59 61.87
CA LEU A 467 26.11 26.46 60.76
C LEU A 467 26.58 25.01 60.57
N SER A 468 26.83 24.29 61.66
CA SER A 468 27.21 22.87 61.63
C SER A 468 26.10 21.98 61.07
N GLN A 469 24.84 22.22 61.47
CA GLN A 469 23.68 21.49 60.94
C GLN A 469 23.46 21.75 59.44
N VAL A 470 23.60 23.00 58.99
CA VAL A 470 23.51 23.35 57.56
C VAL A 470 24.63 22.69 56.76
N SER A 471 25.86 22.66 57.29
CA SER A 471 26.98 21.95 56.67
C SER A 471 26.69 20.45 56.47
N SER A 472 26.15 19.78 57.51
CA SER A 472 25.78 18.37 57.44
C SER A 472 24.67 18.11 56.41
N ALA A 473 23.61 18.91 56.44
CA ALA A 473 22.50 18.79 55.51
C ALA A 473 22.92 19.01 54.05
N LEU A 474 23.81 19.98 53.78
CA LEU A 474 24.36 20.20 52.44
C LEU A 474 25.22 19.02 51.94
N SER A 475 25.93 18.34 52.84
CA SER A 475 26.70 17.13 52.52
C SER A 475 25.78 15.94 52.16
N GLU A 476 24.68 15.77 52.89
CA GLU A 476 23.67 14.74 52.61
C GLU A 476 22.95 15.01 51.28
N VAL A 477 22.51 16.26 51.06
CA VAL A 477 21.87 16.69 49.81
C VAL A 477 22.83 16.54 48.63
N SER A 478 24.10 16.89 48.79
CA SER A 478 25.14 16.66 47.78
C SER A 478 25.25 15.17 47.42
N SER A 479 25.33 14.28 48.40
CA SER A 479 25.47 12.84 48.16
C SER A 479 24.24 12.27 47.43
N ALA A 480 23.04 12.70 47.82
CA ALA A 480 21.80 12.32 47.14
C ALA A 480 21.73 12.84 45.70
N LEU A 481 22.10 14.10 45.45
CA LEU A 481 22.15 14.68 44.11
C LEU A 481 23.17 13.97 43.21
N ARG A 482 24.30 13.53 43.76
CA ARG A 482 25.29 12.77 42.98
C ARG A 482 24.73 11.43 42.49
N LEU A 483 24.05 10.69 43.37
CA LEU A 483 23.38 9.44 43.01
C LEU A 483 22.29 9.67 41.95
N ILE A 484 21.52 10.75 42.07
CA ILE A 484 20.52 11.13 41.05
C ILE A 484 21.20 11.44 39.71
N GLY A 485 22.32 12.17 39.72
CA GLY A 485 23.08 12.48 38.52
C GLY A 485 23.67 11.25 37.83
N GLU A 486 24.29 10.34 38.60
CA GLU A 486 24.82 9.06 38.12
C GLU A 486 23.70 8.16 37.56
N ALA A 487 22.54 8.11 38.21
CA ALA A 487 21.37 7.38 37.74
C ALA A 487 20.81 7.93 36.42
N ASN A 488 20.73 9.25 36.26
CA ASN A 488 20.29 9.89 35.01
C ASN A 488 21.24 9.57 33.84
N ILE A 489 22.56 9.59 34.07
CA ILE A 489 23.55 9.18 33.05
C ILE A 489 23.36 7.70 32.67
N MET A 490 23.16 6.83 33.66
CA MET A 490 22.91 5.40 33.41
C MET A 490 21.61 5.16 32.63
N MET A 491 20.54 5.89 32.94
CA MET A 491 19.29 5.83 32.19
C MET A 491 19.47 6.31 30.74
N GLY A 492 20.23 7.39 30.51
CA GLY A 492 20.60 7.83 29.17
C GLY A 492 21.39 6.77 28.40
N GLY A 493 22.39 6.15 29.03
CA GLY A 493 23.14 5.03 28.44
C GLY A 493 22.26 3.83 28.08
N ASN A 494 21.33 3.45 28.96
CA ASN A 494 20.37 2.38 28.69
C ASN A 494 19.41 2.73 27.54
N ILE A 495 18.93 3.98 27.45
CA ILE A 495 18.10 4.44 26.33
C ILE A 495 18.89 4.39 25.01
N THR A 496 20.16 4.78 25.05
CA THR A 496 21.07 4.69 23.89
C THR A 496 21.24 3.25 23.41
N SER A 497 21.26 2.27 24.32
CA SER A 497 21.34 0.85 23.95
C SER A 497 20.09 0.30 23.25
N ILE A 498 18.95 0.98 23.36
CA ILE A 498 17.70 0.62 22.67
C ILE A 498 17.69 1.13 21.22
N MET A 499 18.42 2.21 20.91
CA MET A 499 18.45 2.81 19.57
C MET A 499 18.88 1.82 18.46
N PRO A 500 19.96 1.01 18.62
CA PRO A 500 20.34 0.00 17.62
C PRO A 500 19.26 -1.08 17.40
N ILE A 501 18.46 -1.39 18.42
CA ILE A 501 17.36 -2.36 18.32
C ILE A 501 16.23 -1.77 17.46
N LEU A 502 15.93 -0.49 17.66
CA LEU A 502 14.96 0.25 16.85
C LEU A 502 15.43 0.42 15.40
N GLU A 503 16.71 0.70 15.19
CA GLU A 503 17.32 0.77 13.86
C GLU A 503 17.24 -0.57 13.14
N ASN A 504 17.53 -1.67 13.83
CA ASN A 504 17.39 -3.02 13.27
C ASN A 504 15.91 -3.36 12.97
N ALA A 505 14.98 -2.96 13.84
CA ALA A 505 13.54 -3.13 13.59
C ALA A 505 13.08 -2.31 12.37
N SER A 506 13.52 -1.07 12.24
CA SER A 506 13.25 -0.21 11.07
C SER A 506 13.82 -0.82 9.79
N SER A 507 15.07 -1.29 9.83
CA SER A 507 15.73 -1.97 8.71
C SER A 507 14.97 -3.23 8.26
N ASN A 508 14.56 -4.09 9.20
CA ASN A 508 13.78 -5.29 8.88
C ASN A 508 12.40 -4.94 8.30
N LEU A 509 11.71 -3.92 8.84
CA LEU A 509 10.43 -3.46 8.31
C LEU A 509 10.57 -2.86 6.90
N ASN A 510 11.66 -2.13 6.63
CA ASN A 510 11.98 -1.63 5.29
C ASN A 510 12.24 -2.80 4.32
N SER A 511 12.97 -3.84 4.73
CA SER A 511 13.16 -5.04 3.91
C SER A 511 11.84 -5.76 3.60
N VAL A 512 10.95 -5.88 4.58
CA VAL A 512 9.60 -6.45 4.37
C VAL A 512 8.79 -5.57 3.41
N LYS A 513 8.84 -4.25 3.58
CA LYS A 513 8.16 -3.29 2.69
C LYS A 513 8.67 -3.43 1.25
N GLU A 514 9.98 -3.43 1.03
CA GLU A 514 10.59 -3.60 -0.30
C GLU A 514 10.19 -4.95 -0.93
N GLY A 515 10.19 -6.03 -0.14
CA GLY A 515 9.74 -7.34 -0.57
C GLY A 515 8.26 -7.35 -1.00
N LEU A 516 7.40 -6.66 -0.24
CA LEU A 516 5.99 -6.49 -0.57
C LEU A 516 5.78 -5.59 -1.79
N GLU A 517 6.53 -4.49 -1.95
CA GLU A 517 6.46 -3.63 -3.14
C GLU A 517 6.88 -4.38 -4.42
N LYS A 518 7.90 -5.24 -4.32
CA LYS A 518 8.30 -6.14 -5.41
C LYS A 518 7.21 -7.15 -5.75
N ASN A 519 6.56 -7.72 -4.73
CA ASN A 519 5.43 -8.62 -4.94
C ASN A 519 4.22 -7.89 -5.54
N MET A 520 3.95 -6.65 -5.12
CA MET A 520 2.89 -5.80 -5.67
C MET A 520 3.13 -5.53 -7.15
N THR A 521 4.37 -5.20 -7.52
CA THR A 521 4.79 -5.00 -8.91
C THR A 521 4.60 -6.27 -9.73
N SER A 522 4.90 -7.44 -9.14
CA SER A 522 4.74 -8.74 -9.80
C SER A 522 3.26 -9.12 -9.97
N LEU A 523 2.43 -8.87 -8.96
CA LEU A 523 0.97 -9.06 -9.01
C LEU A 523 0.34 -8.16 -10.07
N LYS A 524 0.76 -6.88 -10.13
CA LYS A 524 0.30 -5.93 -11.15
C LYS A 524 0.66 -6.39 -12.55
N ARG A 525 1.91 -6.84 -12.77
CA ARG A 525 2.33 -7.42 -14.05
C ARG A 525 1.48 -8.63 -14.43
N ALA A 526 1.24 -9.56 -13.50
CA ALA A 526 0.41 -10.74 -13.76
C ALA A 526 -1.05 -10.35 -14.08
N TYR A 527 -1.60 -9.36 -13.38
CA TYR A 527 -2.92 -8.81 -13.66
C TYR A 527 -2.98 -8.18 -15.05
N ASP A 528 -1.99 -7.35 -15.40
CA ASP A 528 -1.92 -6.68 -16.70
C ASP A 528 -1.79 -7.70 -17.84
N GLU A 529 -0.91 -8.69 -17.72
CA GLU A 529 -0.78 -9.77 -18.69
C GLU A 529 -2.08 -10.57 -18.86
N LEU A 530 -2.74 -10.92 -17.75
CA LEU A 530 -3.98 -11.69 -17.77
C LEU A 530 -5.17 -10.87 -18.31
N SER A 531 -5.19 -9.56 -18.04
CA SER A 531 -6.17 -8.61 -18.55
C SER A 531 -6.00 -8.41 -20.05
N THR A 532 -4.78 -8.19 -20.53
CA THR A 532 -4.46 -8.15 -21.96
C THR A 532 -4.84 -9.46 -22.64
N PHE A 533 -4.56 -10.60 -22.00
CA PHE A 533 -4.97 -11.92 -22.51
C PHE A 533 -6.50 -12.05 -22.63
N LEU A 534 -7.26 -11.61 -21.63
CA LEU A 534 -8.73 -11.58 -21.69
C LEU A 534 -9.25 -10.67 -22.81
N ARG A 535 -8.65 -9.48 -22.99
CA ARG A 535 -9.00 -8.56 -24.08
C ARG A 535 -8.76 -9.20 -25.45
N LEU A 536 -7.65 -9.91 -25.62
CA LEU A 536 -7.33 -10.64 -26.86
C LEU A 536 -8.30 -11.79 -27.13
N ILE A 537 -8.77 -12.48 -26.08
CA ILE A 537 -9.83 -13.49 -26.20
C ILE A 537 -11.14 -12.83 -26.68
N ASN A 538 -11.54 -11.73 -26.05
CA ASN A 538 -12.76 -11.00 -26.42
C ASN A 538 -12.66 -10.45 -27.85
N TYR A 539 -11.50 -9.93 -28.25
CA TYR A 539 -11.24 -9.50 -29.62
C TYR A 539 -11.40 -10.66 -30.61
N SER A 540 -10.83 -11.84 -30.30
CA SER A 540 -10.95 -13.03 -31.15
C SER A 540 -12.40 -13.50 -31.28
N GLU A 541 -13.14 -13.51 -30.17
CA GLU A 541 -14.56 -13.87 -30.16
C GLU A 541 -15.41 -12.87 -30.94
N ASN A 542 -15.21 -11.57 -30.72
CA ASN A 542 -15.92 -10.54 -31.46
C ASN A 542 -15.60 -10.61 -32.95
N ARG A 543 -14.33 -10.85 -33.32
CA ARG A 543 -13.92 -11.08 -34.71
C ARG A 543 -14.73 -12.21 -35.32
N MET A 544 -14.82 -13.35 -34.64
CA MET A 544 -15.61 -14.50 -35.07
C MET A 544 -17.10 -14.16 -35.25
N ARG A 545 -17.71 -13.51 -34.26
CA ARG A 545 -19.13 -13.12 -34.30
C ARG A 545 -19.42 -12.12 -35.41
N LEU A 546 -18.56 -11.13 -35.62
CA LEU A 546 -18.76 -10.09 -36.63
C LEU A 546 -18.51 -10.59 -38.06
N MET A 547 -17.85 -11.73 -38.22
CA MET A 547 -17.73 -12.40 -39.51
C MET A 547 -18.93 -13.29 -39.85
N ALA A 548 -19.88 -13.49 -38.91
CA ALA A 548 -21.06 -14.29 -39.16
C ALA A 548 -21.92 -13.72 -40.31
N PRO A 549 -22.73 -14.57 -40.96
CA PRO A 549 -23.67 -14.11 -41.97
C PRO A 549 -24.63 -13.08 -41.37
N ASP A 550 -24.88 -11.97 -42.07
CA ASP A 550 -25.85 -10.96 -41.64
C ASP A 550 -26.99 -10.87 -42.63
N ALA A 551 -28.21 -10.63 -42.15
CA ALA A 551 -29.42 -10.52 -42.98
C ALA A 551 -29.35 -9.42 -44.05
N GLY A 552 -28.34 -8.55 -43.99
CA GLY A 552 -28.16 -7.41 -44.85
C GLY A 552 -29.12 -6.30 -44.44
N TYR A 553 -28.56 -5.18 -44.01
CA TYR A 553 -29.32 -4.00 -43.63
C TYR A 553 -29.11 -2.91 -44.68
N ASP A 554 -30.20 -2.36 -45.21
CA ASP A 554 -30.20 -1.29 -46.22
C ASP A 554 -30.51 0.09 -45.62
N ASP A 555 -30.78 0.24 -44.31
CA ASP A 555 -30.94 1.59 -43.76
C ASP A 555 -29.58 2.28 -43.56
N THR A 556 -29.60 3.59 -43.75
CA THR A 556 -28.44 4.46 -43.64
C THR A 556 -28.10 4.67 -42.16
N LEU A 557 -27.07 3.98 -41.66
CA LEU A 557 -26.48 4.30 -40.35
C LEU A 557 -25.79 5.67 -40.44
N LEU A 558 -26.15 6.58 -39.53
CA LEU A 558 -25.55 7.92 -39.47
C LEU A 558 -24.31 7.89 -38.58
N PHE A 559 -23.16 8.12 -39.19
CA PHE A 559 -21.90 8.37 -38.50
C PHE A 559 -21.54 9.85 -38.66
N ARG A 560 -21.25 10.52 -37.54
CA ARG A 560 -20.87 11.92 -37.53
C ARG A 560 -19.39 12.06 -37.15
N PRO A 561 -18.50 12.40 -38.09
CA PRO A 561 -17.12 12.73 -37.76
C PRO A 561 -17.07 14.09 -37.04
N ILE A 562 -16.36 14.17 -35.93
CA ILE A 562 -16.04 15.41 -35.23
C ILE A 562 -14.60 15.77 -35.58
N LEU A 563 -14.45 16.89 -36.29
CA LEU A 563 -13.15 17.46 -36.65
C LEU A 563 -12.87 18.67 -35.78
N SER A 564 -11.66 18.76 -35.24
CA SER A 564 -11.16 19.91 -34.49
C SER A 564 -9.78 20.35 -35.01
N GLU A 565 -9.37 21.56 -34.65
CA GLU A 565 -8.01 22.05 -34.94
C GLU A 565 -7.13 21.83 -33.70
N TYR A 566 -5.96 21.24 -33.88
CA TYR A 566 -5.00 20.96 -32.81
C TYR A 566 -3.59 21.29 -33.28
N ASP A 567 -2.96 22.32 -32.70
CA ASP A 567 -1.58 22.74 -33.02
C ASP A 567 -1.35 22.97 -34.54
N GLY A 568 -2.31 23.60 -35.22
CA GLY A 568 -2.28 23.83 -36.67
C GLY A 568 -2.47 22.56 -37.52
N LEU A 569 -2.92 21.46 -36.92
CA LEU A 569 -3.29 20.20 -37.58
C LEU A 569 -4.82 20.02 -37.57
N THR A 570 -5.33 19.28 -38.54
CA THR A 570 -6.72 18.81 -38.54
C THR A 570 -6.80 17.50 -37.75
N ARG A 571 -7.62 17.46 -36.70
CA ARG A 571 -7.81 16.29 -35.83
C ARG A 571 -9.17 15.67 -36.08
N LEU A 572 -9.22 14.39 -36.45
CA LEU A 572 -10.43 13.58 -36.31
C LEU A 572 -10.51 13.10 -34.87
N GLU A 573 -11.31 13.80 -34.08
CA GLU A 573 -11.40 13.64 -32.63
C GLU A 573 -12.29 12.46 -32.26
N GLU A 574 -13.48 12.41 -32.86
CA GLU A 574 -14.46 11.36 -32.60
C GLU A 574 -15.16 10.96 -33.91
N LEU A 575 -15.64 9.73 -33.94
CA LEU A 575 -16.61 9.27 -34.93
C LEU A 575 -17.84 8.82 -34.16
N LEU A 576 -18.83 9.69 -34.05
CA LEU A 576 -20.02 9.44 -33.24
C LEU A 576 -21.04 8.60 -34.00
N PHE A 577 -21.54 7.57 -33.31
CA PHE A 577 -22.68 6.78 -33.71
C PHE A 577 -23.86 7.09 -32.78
N GLU A 578 -24.93 7.65 -33.35
CA GLU A 578 -26.16 8.03 -32.65
C GLU A 578 -27.32 7.14 -33.14
N ASN A 579 -27.49 5.97 -32.53
CA ASN A 579 -28.67 5.11 -32.72
C ASN A 579 -28.91 4.26 -31.46
N GLU A 580 -30.16 3.82 -31.25
CA GLU A 580 -30.53 2.91 -30.16
C GLU A 580 -30.12 1.45 -30.45
N THR A 581 -29.68 1.16 -31.68
CA THR A 581 -29.27 -0.18 -32.10
C THR A 581 -27.81 -0.47 -31.77
N ARG A 582 -27.54 -1.66 -31.22
CA ARG A 582 -26.17 -2.13 -31.01
C ARG A 582 -25.55 -2.51 -32.36
N ILE A 583 -24.45 -1.87 -32.73
CA ILE A 583 -23.71 -2.19 -33.96
C ILE A 583 -22.41 -2.90 -33.65
N GLY A 584 -22.00 -3.75 -34.58
CA GLY A 584 -20.70 -4.38 -34.63
C GLY A 584 -19.84 -3.73 -35.70
N VAL A 585 -18.78 -3.04 -35.32
CA VAL A 585 -17.81 -2.40 -36.22
C VAL A 585 -16.65 -3.35 -36.49
N ARG A 586 -16.39 -3.62 -37.77
CA ARG A 586 -15.27 -4.47 -38.21
C ARG A 586 -14.05 -3.63 -38.49
N THR A 587 -14.20 -2.72 -39.46
CA THR A 587 -13.12 -1.88 -39.95
C THR A 587 -13.61 -0.46 -40.17
N ILE A 588 -12.78 0.51 -39.83
CA ILE A 588 -12.96 1.91 -40.20
C ILE A 588 -11.89 2.27 -41.21
N LYS A 589 -12.28 2.79 -42.36
CA LYS A 589 -11.36 3.34 -43.37
C LYS A 589 -11.46 4.85 -43.36
N VAL A 590 -10.33 5.53 -43.20
CA VAL A 590 -10.24 6.97 -43.22
C VAL A 590 -9.41 7.37 -44.43
N PHE A 591 -10.08 7.93 -45.43
CA PHE A 591 -9.48 8.49 -46.62
C PHE A 591 -9.13 9.94 -46.33
N TYR A 592 -7.92 10.37 -46.69
CA TYR A 592 -7.49 11.72 -46.43
C TYR A 592 -6.71 12.32 -47.61
N LYS A 593 -6.96 13.60 -47.93
CA LYS A 593 -6.12 14.36 -48.86
C LYS A 593 -5.29 15.36 -48.08
N GLY A 594 -3.99 15.07 -47.95
CA GLY A 594 -3.04 15.82 -47.12
C GLY A 594 -1.95 14.89 -46.59
N GLY A 595 -1.27 15.28 -45.52
CA GLY A 595 -0.29 14.42 -44.83
C GLY A 595 -0.87 13.83 -43.55
N PHE A 596 -0.74 12.53 -43.33
CA PHE A 596 -1.02 11.91 -42.05
C PHE A 596 0.12 12.20 -41.07
N GLN A 597 -0.22 12.67 -39.87
CA GLN A 597 0.74 13.13 -38.87
C GLN A 597 0.87 12.15 -37.69
N GLY A 598 0.08 11.07 -37.66
CA GLY A 598 0.04 10.13 -36.56
C GLY A 598 -1.29 10.16 -35.82
N LEU A 599 -1.37 9.44 -34.71
CA LEU A 599 -2.55 9.43 -33.85
C LEU A 599 -2.24 10.03 -32.48
N MET A 600 -3.26 10.53 -31.81
CA MET A 600 -3.20 10.95 -30.42
C MET A 600 -3.86 9.90 -29.54
N LEU A 601 -3.10 9.39 -28.58
CA LEU A 601 -3.48 8.35 -27.64
C LEU A 601 -3.01 8.77 -26.24
N ASN A 602 -3.93 8.90 -25.28
CA ASN A 602 -3.62 9.42 -23.93
C ASN A 602 -2.81 10.73 -24.00
N ASP A 603 -3.26 11.68 -24.82
CA ASP A 603 -2.60 12.98 -25.04
C ASP A 603 -1.16 12.91 -25.59
N SER A 604 -0.72 11.73 -26.03
CA SER A 604 0.60 11.50 -26.61
C SER A 604 0.48 11.19 -28.09
N ARG A 605 1.34 11.83 -28.90
CA ARG A 605 1.40 11.59 -30.34
C ARG A 605 2.17 10.29 -30.62
N VAL A 606 1.53 9.36 -31.31
CA VAL A 606 2.09 8.07 -31.74
C VAL A 606 2.21 8.08 -33.27
N VAL A 607 3.42 7.85 -33.77
CA VAL A 607 3.74 7.85 -35.21
C VAL A 607 4.34 6.53 -35.71
N GLU A 608 4.82 5.68 -34.81
CA GLU A 608 5.41 4.37 -35.10
C GLU A 608 4.61 3.26 -34.43
N GLY A 609 4.79 2.00 -34.86
CA GLY A 609 4.11 0.84 -34.26
C GLY A 609 2.61 0.76 -34.53
N LEU A 610 2.07 1.55 -35.47
CA LEU A 610 0.63 1.63 -35.75
C LEU A 610 0.00 0.28 -36.12
N GLN A 611 0.73 -0.57 -36.83
CA GLN A 611 0.26 -1.92 -37.18
C GLN A 611 -0.02 -2.78 -35.95
N GLU A 612 0.80 -2.67 -34.90
CA GLU A 612 0.57 -3.38 -33.64
C GLU A 612 -0.66 -2.85 -32.89
N LEU A 613 -1.09 -1.62 -33.18
CA LEU A 613 -2.34 -1.06 -32.67
C LEU A 613 -3.56 -1.46 -33.51
N GLY A 614 -3.38 -2.27 -34.56
CA GLY A 614 -4.43 -2.64 -35.50
C GLY A 614 -4.74 -1.55 -36.53
N ILE A 615 -3.79 -0.63 -36.77
CA ILE A 615 -3.93 0.49 -37.71
C ILE A 615 -2.92 0.33 -38.84
N GLU A 616 -3.43 0.19 -40.05
CA GLU A 616 -2.63 0.12 -41.26
C GLU A 616 -2.75 1.43 -42.06
N VAL A 617 -1.62 1.99 -42.46
CA VAL A 617 -1.57 3.20 -43.30
C VAL A 617 -1.01 2.79 -44.66
N SER A 618 -1.84 2.88 -45.69
CA SER A 618 -1.46 2.55 -47.06
C SER A 618 -1.81 3.72 -47.99
N GLY A 619 -0.81 4.53 -48.33
CA GLY A 619 -1.01 5.73 -49.12
C GLY A 619 -1.90 6.74 -48.38
N ASP A 620 -2.98 7.16 -49.02
CA ASP A 620 -3.98 8.13 -48.55
C ASP A 620 -5.14 7.48 -47.78
N VAL A 621 -4.99 6.23 -47.36
CA VAL A 621 -6.00 5.47 -46.62
C VAL A 621 -5.43 4.93 -45.32
N ILE A 622 -6.17 5.13 -44.24
CA ILE A 622 -5.92 4.53 -42.92
C ILE A 622 -7.00 3.49 -42.67
N THR A 623 -6.62 2.23 -42.44
CA THR A 623 -7.54 1.14 -42.11
C THR A 623 -7.36 0.75 -40.64
N ILE A 624 -8.43 0.82 -39.86
CA ILE A 624 -8.45 0.50 -38.42
C ILE A 624 -9.27 -0.78 -38.25
N SER A 625 -8.63 -1.86 -37.80
CA SER A 625 -9.30 -3.14 -37.52
C SER A 625 -9.72 -3.21 -36.06
N GLN A 626 -11.02 -3.14 -35.79
CA GLN A 626 -11.56 -3.05 -34.41
C GLN A 626 -12.19 -4.33 -33.93
N PHE A 627 -13.03 -4.95 -34.77
CA PHE A 627 -13.88 -6.08 -34.41
C PHE A 627 -14.54 -5.92 -33.03
N ARG A 628 -15.40 -4.90 -32.91
CA ARG A 628 -15.99 -4.50 -31.63
C ARG A 628 -17.46 -4.15 -31.76
N PHE A 629 -18.22 -4.41 -30.69
CA PHE A 629 -19.60 -3.96 -30.57
C PHE A 629 -19.71 -2.63 -29.83
N HIS A 630 -20.57 -1.74 -30.30
CA HIS A 630 -20.86 -0.42 -29.75
C HIS A 630 -22.37 -0.28 -29.50
N ASN A 631 -22.72 0.35 -28.38
CA ASN A 631 -24.11 0.66 -28.01
C ASN A 631 -24.42 2.17 -28.19
N GLY A 632 -23.65 2.86 -29.02
CA GLY A 632 -23.65 4.33 -29.15
C GLY A 632 -22.30 4.96 -28.77
N GLY A 633 -22.12 6.23 -29.13
CA GLY A 633 -20.95 7.04 -28.76
C GLY A 633 -19.80 6.98 -29.78
N ASN A 634 -18.59 7.28 -29.31
CA ASN A 634 -17.39 7.30 -30.15
C ASN A 634 -17.00 5.87 -30.57
N ILE A 635 -16.95 5.63 -31.88
CA ILE A 635 -16.49 4.35 -32.43
C ILE A 635 -15.03 4.39 -32.84
N LEU A 636 -14.32 5.52 -32.73
CA LEU A 636 -12.89 5.63 -33.01
C LEU A 636 -12.08 5.06 -31.83
N THR A 637 -12.08 3.73 -31.72
CA THR A 637 -11.40 2.99 -30.65
C THR A 637 -10.39 1.98 -31.20
N LEU A 638 -9.34 1.71 -30.44
CA LEU A 638 -8.43 0.60 -30.68
C LEU A 638 -9.12 -0.73 -30.34
N TRP A 639 -8.53 -1.83 -30.82
CA TRP A 639 -8.99 -3.20 -30.55
C TRP A 639 -9.20 -3.50 -29.04
N ASN A 640 -8.45 -2.83 -28.17
CA ASN A 640 -8.46 -3.07 -26.72
C ASN A 640 -9.54 -2.30 -25.95
N GLY A 641 -10.18 -1.27 -26.51
CA GLY A 641 -10.78 -0.27 -25.62
C GLY A 641 -10.71 1.14 -26.11
N GLN A 642 -9.49 1.52 -26.42
CA GLN A 642 -9.05 2.85 -26.09
C GLN A 642 -9.41 3.81 -27.19
N GLU A 643 -10.04 4.91 -26.81
CA GLU A 643 -10.33 5.99 -27.74
C GLU A 643 -9.02 6.64 -28.19
N PHE A 644 -8.98 6.99 -29.47
CA PHE A 644 -7.87 7.70 -30.06
C PHE A 644 -8.41 8.71 -31.06
N SER A 645 -7.53 9.60 -31.51
CA SER A 645 -7.86 10.55 -32.57
C SER A 645 -6.75 10.56 -33.63
N LEU A 646 -7.11 10.88 -34.87
CA LEU A 646 -6.16 10.91 -35.98
C LEU A 646 -5.76 12.36 -36.28
N LEU A 647 -4.47 12.59 -36.52
CA LEU A 647 -3.93 13.89 -36.88
C LEU A 647 -3.55 13.93 -38.36
N PHE A 648 -3.96 15.00 -39.03
CA PHE A 648 -3.68 15.27 -40.42
C PHE A 648 -3.12 16.70 -40.57
N SER A 649 -2.38 16.95 -41.66
CA SER A 649 -1.94 18.30 -42.02
C SER A 649 -3.12 19.26 -42.12
N ASN A 650 -2.89 20.56 -41.89
CA ASN A 650 -3.95 21.57 -41.95
C ASN A 650 -4.71 21.53 -43.29
N ASN A 651 -6.02 21.78 -43.24
CA ASN A 651 -6.95 21.72 -44.38
C ASN A 651 -7.05 20.36 -45.08
N SER A 652 -6.69 19.26 -44.39
CA SER A 652 -6.88 17.92 -44.96
C SER A 652 -8.36 17.62 -45.12
N GLN A 653 -8.76 17.11 -46.29
CA GLN A 653 -10.10 16.58 -46.49
C GLN A 653 -10.13 15.15 -45.95
N VAL A 654 -11.05 14.84 -45.04
CA VAL A 654 -11.19 13.53 -44.40
C VAL A 654 -12.55 12.93 -44.77
N VAL A 655 -12.57 11.71 -45.28
CA VAL A 655 -13.77 10.92 -45.56
C VAL A 655 -13.64 9.61 -44.81
N VAL A 656 -14.71 9.18 -44.14
CA VAL A 656 -14.72 7.97 -43.32
C VAL A 656 -15.72 6.98 -43.86
N GLU A 657 -15.28 5.74 -44.07
CA GLU A 657 -16.13 4.59 -44.36
C GLU A 657 -16.08 3.61 -43.19
N VAL A 658 -17.24 3.11 -42.78
CA VAL A 658 -17.37 2.18 -41.65
C VAL A 658 -17.99 0.88 -42.14
N ASP A 659 -17.26 -0.22 -42.04
CA ASP A 659 -17.81 -1.56 -42.22
C ASP A 659 -18.39 -2.04 -40.88
N CYS A 660 -19.71 -2.14 -40.83
CA CYS A 660 -20.44 -2.56 -39.63
C CYS A 660 -21.66 -3.43 -39.97
N SER A 661 -22.22 -4.08 -38.95
CA SER A 661 -23.52 -4.76 -39.00
C SER A 661 -24.30 -4.54 -37.71
N ILE A 662 -25.62 -4.65 -37.80
CA ILE A 662 -26.48 -4.63 -36.61
C ILE A 662 -26.31 -5.94 -35.86
N SER A 663 -26.13 -5.86 -34.54
CA SER A 663 -25.83 -7.02 -33.69
C SER A 663 -26.96 -8.06 -33.68
N GLU A 664 -28.21 -7.65 -33.87
CA GLU A 664 -29.38 -8.53 -33.87
C GLU A 664 -29.55 -9.28 -35.19
N ASP A 665 -28.99 -8.77 -36.29
CA ASP A 665 -29.07 -9.38 -37.62
C ASP A 665 -27.95 -10.40 -37.89
N LEU A 666 -27.02 -10.57 -36.94
CA LEU A 666 -25.92 -11.52 -37.05
C LEU A 666 -26.42 -12.94 -36.78
N GLY A 667 -26.11 -13.85 -37.69
CA GLY A 667 -26.19 -15.28 -37.47
C GLY A 667 -25.12 -15.79 -36.49
N GLU A 668 -25.07 -17.10 -36.32
CA GLU A 668 -24.03 -17.76 -35.54
C GLU A 668 -22.85 -18.17 -36.44
N ARG A 669 -21.61 -18.11 -35.94
CA ARG A 669 -20.44 -18.61 -36.68
C ARG A 669 -19.50 -19.38 -35.77
N SER A 670 -19.02 -20.51 -36.24
CA SER A 670 -17.95 -21.31 -35.64
C SER A 670 -16.86 -21.60 -36.67
N GLU A 671 -15.63 -21.77 -36.20
CA GLU A 671 -14.50 -22.18 -37.02
C GLU A 671 -13.96 -23.51 -36.50
N ALA A 672 -13.59 -24.39 -37.42
CA ALA A 672 -12.92 -25.64 -37.20
C ALA A 672 -11.78 -25.75 -38.21
N LEU A 673 -10.76 -26.53 -37.87
CA LEU A 673 -9.82 -27.06 -38.85
C LEU A 673 -10.01 -28.57 -38.80
N SER A 674 -10.09 -29.20 -39.97
CA SER A 674 -10.01 -30.63 -40.12
C SER A 674 -8.73 -30.90 -40.86
N TYR A 675 -7.68 -31.16 -40.12
CA TYR A 675 -6.44 -31.66 -40.71
C TYR A 675 -6.63 -33.11 -41.10
N SER A 676 -6.16 -33.49 -42.28
CA SER A 676 -6.04 -34.87 -42.67
C SER A 676 -4.67 -35.11 -43.28
N ILE A 677 -3.76 -35.78 -42.55
CA ILE A 677 -2.63 -36.43 -43.22
C ILE A 677 -3.17 -37.63 -44.00
N ILE A 678 -3.48 -37.42 -45.27
CA ILE A 678 -3.97 -38.47 -46.14
C ILE A 678 -2.82 -39.42 -46.44
N GLN A 679 -2.85 -40.61 -45.85
CA GLN A 679 -2.44 -41.78 -46.63
C GLN A 679 -3.66 -42.24 -47.44
N PRO A 680 -3.49 -42.46 -48.74
CA PRO A 680 -4.53 -43.09 -49.54
C PRO A 680 -4.61 -44.58 -49.18
N THR A 681 -5.84 -45.00 -48.94
CA THR A 681 -6.24 -46.35 -48.61
C THR A 681 -5.88 -47.34 -49.73
N LEU A 682 -5.12 -48.39 -49.41
CA LEU A 682 -5.10 -49.62 -50.21
C LEU A 682 -6.30 -50.49 -49.78
N GLY A 683 -7.32 -50.54 -50.62
CA GLY A 683 -8.49 -51.37 -50.37
C GLY A 683 -9.58 -51.34 -51.43
N LYS A 684 -9.26 -51.60 -52.71
CA LYS A 684 -10.27 -52.16 -53.63
C LYS A 684 -10.48 -53.64 -53.28
N GLY A 685 -11.48 -53.92 -52.45
CA GLY A 685 -12.02 -55.27 -52.23
C GLY A 685 -13.41 -55.41 -52.87
N LEU A 686 -13.45 -56.01 -54.06
CA LEU A 686 -14.60 -56.56 -54.80
C LEU A 686 -15.91 -55.73 -54.93
N ASN A 687 -16.16 -55.27 -56.17
CA ASN A 687 -17.51 -55.14 -56.70
C ASN A 687 -18.15 -56.53 -56.82
N ILE A 688 -19.19 -56.80 -56.04
CA ILE A 688 -20.17 -57.84 -56.40
C ILE A 688 -21.26 -57.14 -57.22
N VAL A 689 -21.20 -57.36 -58.53
CA VAL A 689 -22.34 -57.13 -59.42
C VAL A 689 -23.32 -58.28 -59.19
N VAL A 690 -24.50 -57.97 -58.66
CA VAL A 690 -25.71 -58.76 -58.91
C VAL A 690 -26.67 -57.88 -59.70
N LYS A 691 -26.97 -58.30 -60.92
CA LYS A 691 -28.03 -57.78 -61.81
C LYS A 691 -28.84 -59.01 -62.28
N PRO A 692 -30.08 -58.86 -62.77
CA PRO A 692 -31.30 -58.59 -62.01
C PRO A 692 -32.41 -59.61 -62.35
N GLY A 693 -33.57 -59.49 -61.70
CA GLY A 693 -34.83 -60.15 -62.08
C GLY A 693 -35.56 -60.66 -60.84
N GLU A 694 -36.82 -60.38 -60.55
CA GLU A 694 -37.90 -59.63 -61.20
C GLU A 694 -38.81 -59.05 -60.08
N GLU A 695 -39.63 -58.07 -60.44
CA GLU A 695 -40.71 -57.44 -59.66
C GLU A 695 -41.76 -58.48 -59.19
N THR A 696 -42.63 -58.32 -58.17
CA THR A 696 -43.54 -57.22 -57.81
C THR A 696 -44.18 -57.45 -56.40
N LEU A 697 -44.26 -56.37 -55.58
CA LEU A 697 -45.41 -55.84 -54.77
C LEU A 697 -46.21 -56.75 -53.76
N PRO A 698 -47.07 -56.21 -52.87
CA PRO A 698 -46.79 -55.71 -51.51
C PRO A 698 -47.79 -56.31 -50.44
N LEU A 699 -47.97 -55.62 -49.29
CA LEU A 699 -48.87 -55.88 -48.13
C LEU A 699 -48.23 -56.71 -47.00
N LYS A 700 -48.45 -56.48 -45.70
CA LYS A 700 -49.53 -55.77 -44.99
C LYS A 700 -49.08 -55.46 -43.54
N THR A 701 -49.40 -54.25 -43.09
CA THR A 701 -50.08 -53.91 -41.81
C THR A 701 -49.92 -54.85 -40.60
N GLY A 702 -49.36 -54.35 -39.50
CA GLY A 702 -49.45 -54.99 -38.18
C GLY A 702 -48.76 -54.25 -37.03
N LEU A 703 -47.66 -53.53 -37.29
CA LEU A 703 -46.82 -52.99 -36.21
C LEU A 703 -47.23 -51.59 -35.69
N ASN A 704 -47.81 -50.73 -36.54
CA ASN A 704 -48.09 -49.35 -36.15
C ASN A 704 -49.31 -49.18 -35.23
N ILE A 705 -50.21 -50.17 -35.15
CA ILE A 705 -51.34 -50.16 -34.20
C ILE A 705 -50.85 -50.34 -32.76
N VAL A 706 -49.74 -51.07 -32.56
CA VAL A 706 -49.13 -51.29 -31.25
C VAL A 706 -48.44 -50.01 -30.73
N MET A 707 -47.82 -49.23 -31.63
CA MET A 707 -47.21 -47.94 -31.29
C MET A 707 -48.27 -46.87 -30.92
N ILE A 708 -49.41 -46.86 -31.60
CA ILE A 708 -50.51 -45.92 -31.29
C ILE A 708 -51.12 -46.22 -29.90
N LEU A 709 -51.24 -47.50 -29.52
CA LEU A 709 -51.75 -47.89 -28.19
C LEU A 709 -50.80 -47.50 -27.04
N LEU A 710 -49.48 -47.55 -27.27
CA LEU A 710 -48.47 -47.14 -26.28
C LEU A 710 -48.48 -45.62 -26.04
N ILE A 711 -48.66 -44.81 -27.09
CA ILE A 711 -48.72 -43.35 -26.98
C ILE A 711 -49.98 -42.89 -26.22
N VAL A 712 -51.13 -43.55 -26.47
CA VAL A 712 -52.38 -43.23 -25.75
C VAL A 712 -52.28 -43.56 -24.25
N ALA A 713 -51.61 -44.67 -23.88
CA ALA A 713 -51.39 -45.03 -22.48
C ALA A 713 -50.49 -44.02 -21.74
N SER A 714 -49.47 -43.46 -22.42
CA SER A 714 -48.59 -42.43 -21.85
C SER A 714 -49.30 -41.09 -21.64
N ILE A 715 -50.21 -40.70 -22.54
CA ILE A 715 -50.99 -39.45 -22.42
C ILE A 715 -51.97 -39.53 -21.24
N VAL A 716 -52.61 -40.68 -21.01
CA VAL A 716 -53.51 -40.88 -19.85
C VAL A 716 -52.75 -40.81 -18.52
N ALA A 717 -51.55 -41.38 -18.44
CA ALA A 717 -50.71 -41.30 -17.23
C ALA A 717 -50.30 -39.86 -16.88
N ILE A 718 -49.99 -39.03 -17.90
CA ILE A 718 -49.64 -37.61 -17.71
C ILE A 718 -50.86 -36.79 -17.28
N ILE A 719 -52.05 -37.06 -17.83
CA ILE A 719 -53.30 -36.37 -17.44
C ILE A 719 -53.66 -36.66 -15.97
N VAL A 720 -53.47 -37.90 -15.50
CA VAL A 720 -53.71 -38.28 -14.09
C VAL A 720 -52.70 -37.62 -13.13
N LEU A 721 -51.43 -37.52 -13.54
CA LEU A 721 -50.38 -36.84 -12.76
C LEU A 721 -50.61 -35.32 -12.65
N VAL A 722 -51.03 -34.68 -13.74
CA VAL A 722 -51.36 -33.23 -13.74
C VAL A 722 -52.65 -32.94 -12.95
N TYR A 723 -53.63 -33.84 -12.98
CA TYR A 723 -54.86 -33.73 -12.17
C TYR A 723 -54.59 -33.92 -10.66
N ALA A 724 -53.62 -34.77 -10.29
CA ALA A 724 -53.21 -34.98 -8.90
C ALA A 724 -52.39 -33.81 -8.31
N PHE A 725 -51.60 -33.10 -9.13
CA PHE A 725 -50.79 -31.96 -8.66
C PHE A 725 -51.53 -30.63 -8.55
N ARG A 726 -52.68 -30.45 -9.23
CA ARG A 726 -53.44 -29.18 -9.17
C ARG A 726 -54.49 -29.09 -8.05
N ARG A 727 -54.79 -30.18 -7.33
CA ARG A 727 -55.82 -30.20 -6.26
C ARG A 727 -55.30 -29.97 -4.84
N LYS A 728 -54.04 -29.54 -4.65
CA LYS A 728 -53.43 -29.43 -3.31
C LYS A 728 -52.69 -28.13 -2.97
N ARG A 729 -53.02 -27.01 -3.63
CA ARG A 729 -52.80 -25.68 -3.03
C ARG A 729 -53.99 -24.77 -3.31
N GLU A 730 -54.58 -24.32 -2.20
CA GLU A 730 -55.57 -23.24 -2.01
C GLU A 730 -57.04 -23.63 -1.76
N VAL A 731 -57.46 -23.21 -0.56
CA VAL A 731 -58.82 -22.89 -0.07
C VAL A 731 -59.65 -24.01 0.54
N ILE A 732 -59.59 -24.13 1.89
CA ILE A 732 -60.77 -23.93 2.76
C ILE A 732 -60.32 -23.15 4.02
N VAL A 733 -60.65 -21.86 4.04
CA VAL A 733 -61.03 -21.08 5.23
C VAL A 733 -62.45 -20.59 4.92
N ILE A 734 -63.34 -20.84 5.89
CA ILE A 734 -64.81 -20.69 5.94
C ILE A 734 -65.58 -21.78 5.19
#